data_AF-G8YU83-F1
#
_entry.id   AF-G8YU83-F1
#
_cell.length_a   1.000
_cell.length_b   1.000
_cell.length_c   1.000
_cell.angle_alpha   90.00
_cell.angle_beta   90.00
_cell.angle_gamma   90.00
#
_symmetry.space_group_name_H-M   'P 1'
#
loop_
_entity.id
_entity.type
_entity.pdbx_description
1 polymer ?
#
loop_
_entity_poly.entity_id
_entity_poly.type
_entity_poly.pdbx_seq_one_letter_code
_entity_poly.pdbx_strand_id
1 'polypeptide(L)'
;MKRKSENYAFESVSMSKCKRLVRPLVAKIHALNDLNNKYANVLDFTLTEKGLESDYQDGNNVTNDSVRYRPSINPSGENEDKMDSVGRIDKKLKNSIRGHHDNKTFNINEENLNNEETVKSLDSNNSVRNSPNVNVLAKFTNPIDSGSRLKSLKPFVSNSLFESYVDTFQIFQNLIVNLVEACGSEQRRVPKLTTLCSHKLGKGITMSARSTYYKLNQSLLFDIGNISPEISGYYENLCDDIDPWLELEPTNMSLQYRLDLLVGYIIHIIVLNSNYTLYLIIPAFLHWLKEMADATKNVKYEVIMHNLFKEFWNLDSDYFSEESRCLLDHFGGKSQKEINKTLFWLFFRIGFWRNLIYCLFDGASNKDLIYGKLMLETFTKNDKLCFNENTLGKFDFIIKDICCIIQDSPSHVNNNEVLIHLTTQVIVHSKTKLFQAKYISEILRVYSLILYRLSYLAHVWLGFRGNNNNSIFNSSLPGNEDLFEALTRMTFFCITKIKQTTEQLQKNRSFHMHDRIQLWYQRLRKNKENFKVFLMTMKILKSFYMGQRLSFLHDLELNAIESVSNCLIHIQNSSLCENRSCFGFQRSENKVFNNFLKWLVSTQNHSAVPIAKSCLRKYYGKNPAFEFELINNSGPKRQRSILDCIREERKTKIRKTNKGQYYT
;
A
#
# COMPACT_ATOMS: atom_id res chain seq x y z
N MET A 1 -35.96 -25.86 -52.64
CA MET A 1 -36.34 -24.77 -51.70
C MET A 1 -35.13 -23.88 -51.45
N LYS A 2 -35.12 -22.63 -51.91
CA LYS A 2 -34.10 -21.65 -51.49
C LYS A 2 -34.49 -21.11 -50.11
N ARG A 3 -33.65 -21.32 -49.09
CA ARG A 3 -33.82 -20.60 -47.81
C ARG A 3 -33.57 -19.11 -48.09
N LYS A 4 -34.58 -18.28 -47.85
CA LYS A 4 -34.37 -16.83 -47.78
C LYS A 4 -33.40 -16.57 -46.63
N SER A 5 -32.21 -16.09 -46.94
CA SER A 5 -31.36 -15.44 -45.95
C SER A 5 -32.09 -14.18 -45.50
N GLU A 6 -32.55 -14.17 -44.25
CA GLU A 6 -33.00 -12.96 -43.59
C GLU A 6 -31.79 -12.05 -43.41
N ASN A 7 -31.51 -11.24 -44.44
CA ASN A 7 -30.71 -10.04 -44.30
C ASN A 7 -31.48 -9.09 -43.38
N TYR A 8 -31.31 -9.28 -42.07
CA TYR A 8 -31.48 -8.20 -41.13
C TYR A 8 -30.52 -7.10 -41.57
N ALA A 9 -31.07 -6.07 -42.20
CA ALA A 9 -30.37 -4.85 -42.48
C ALA A 9 -30.00 -4.22 -41.12
N PHE A 10 -28.81 -4.55 -40.63
CA PHE A 10 -28.07 -3.65 -39.77
C PHE A 10 -27.88 -2.37 -40.58
N GLU A 11 -28.83 -1.43 -40.46
CA GLU A 11 -28.63 -0.06 -40.91
C GLU A 11 -27.30 0.40 -40.31
N SER A 12 -26.33 0.62 -41.20
CA SER A 12 -24.98 0.97 -40.79
C SER A 12 -25.07 2.18 -39.88
N VAL A 13 -24.51 2.06 -38.67
CA VAL A 13 -24.43 3.20 -37.75
C VAL A 13 -23.63 4.26 -38.46
N SER A 14 -24.33 5.25 -39.00
CA SER A 14 -23.73 6.23 -39.88
C SER A 14 -22.72 7.06 -39.09
N MET A 15 -21.75 7.60 -39.79
CA MET A 15 -20.79 8.56 -39.23
C MET A 15 -21.47 9.65 -38.41
N SER A 16 -22.58 10.20 -38.92
CA SER A 16 -23.43 11.17 -38.22
C SER A 16 -24.03 10.62 -36.91
N LYS A 17 -24.45 9.34 -36.88
CA LYS A 17 -24.96 8.66 -35.68
C LYS A 17 -23.84 8.45 -34.64
N CYS A 18 -22.64 8.01 -35.05
CA CYS A 18 -21.47 7.94 -34.16
C CYS A 18 -21.11 9.30 -33.54
N LYS A 19 -21.04 10.37 -34.35
CA LYS A 19 -20.78 11.75 -33.89
C LYS A 19 -21.83 12.21 -32.87
N ARG A 20 -23.12 11.95 -33.14
CA ARG A 20 -24.24 12.29 -32.22
C ARG A 20 -24.19 11.52 -30.90
N LEU A 21 -23.72 10.27 -30.90
CA LEU A 21 -23.63 9.46 -29.67
C LEU A 21 -22.57 10.01 -28.70
N VAL A 22 -21.40 10.42 -29.18
CA VAL A 22 -20.26 10.78 -28.31
C VAL A 22 -20.29 12.24 -27.83
N ARG A 23 -20.81 13.18 -28.63
CA ARG A 23 -20.86 14.61 -28.28
C ARG A 23 -21.50 14.93 -26.91
N PRO A 24 -22.61 14.29 -26.48
CA PRO A 24 -23.18 14.51 -25.14
C PRO A 24 -22.21 14.21 -23.99
N LEU A 25 -21.43 13.12 -24.09
CA LEU A 25 -20.45 12.74 -23.07
C LEU A 25 -19.32 13.78 -22.99
N VAL A 26 -18.76 14.14 -24.15
CA VAL A 26 -17.69 15.14 -24.27
C VAL A 26 -18.16 16.49 -23.72
N ALA A 27 -19.35 16.96 -24.11
CA ALA A 27 -19.94 18.19 -23.62
C ALA A 27 -20.18 18.19 -22.10
N LYS A 28 -20.67 17.07 -21.52
CA LYS A 28 -20.89 16.96 -20.07
C LYS A 28 -19.57 16.94 -19.29
N ILE A 29 -18.55 16.24 -19.78
CA ILE A 29 -17.19 16.24 -19.19
C ILE A 29 -16.59 17.66 -19.23
N HIS A 30 -16.74 18.38 -20.33
CA HIS A 30 -16.33 19.78 -20.41
C HIS A 30 -17.12 20.67 -19.45
N ALA A 31 -18.44 20.52 -19.33
CA ALA A 31 -19.23 21.26 -18.35
C ALA A 31 -18.76 21.00 -16.91
N LEU A 32 -18.43 19.75 -16.57
CA LEU A 32 -17.84 19.36 -15.29
C LEU A 32 -16.48 20.01 -15.03
N ASN A 33 -15.55 19.97 -16.00
CA ASN A 33 -14.24 20.60 -15.85
C ASN A 33 -14.34 22.13 -15.73
N ASP A 34 -15.27 22.76 -16.45
CA ASP A 34 -15.53 24.19 -16.36
C ASP A 34 -16.06 24.59 -14.97
N LEU A 35 -16.94 23.78 -14.38
CA LEU A 35 -17.41 23.95 -13.01
C LEU A 35 -16.27 23.76 -12.00
N ASN A 36 -15.39 22.76 -12.19
CA ASN A 36 -14.21 22.54 -11.35
C ASN A 36 -13.27 23.76 -11.38
N ASN A 37 -12.95 24.25 -12.57
CA ASN A 37 -12.01 25.36 -12.74
C ASN A 37 -12.56 26.68 -12.20
N LYS A 38 -13.86 26.94 -12.37
CA LYS A 38 -14.53 28.16 -11.85
C LYS A 38 -14.83 28.09 -10.36
N TYR A 39 -15.05 26.89 -9.82
CA TYR A 39 -15.55 26.69 -8.45
C TYR A 39 -14.88 25.49 -7.77
N ALA A 40 -13.55 25.48 -7.69
CA ALA A 40 -12.79 24.39 -7.05
C ALA A 40 -13.30 24.05 -5.64
N ASN A 41 -13.62 25.08 -4.84
CA ASN A 41 -14.17 24.93 -3.48
C ASN A 41 -15.58 24.28 -3.43
N VAL A 42 -16.29 24.20 -4.56
CA VAL A 42 -17.59 23.51 -4.69
C VAL A 42 -17.41 22.03 -5.05
N LEU A 43 -16.24 21.64 -5.56
CA LEU A 43 -15.89 20.23 -5.80
C LEU A 43 -14.96 19.66 -4.71
N ASP A 44 -14.77 20.39 -3.61
CA ASP A 44 -13.90 20.00 -2.52
C ASP A 44 -14.48 18.80 -1.75
N PHE A 45 -13.68 17.75 -1.58
CA PHE A 45 -14.18 16.47 -1.05
C PHE A 45 -14.33 16.53 0.47
N THR A 46 -15.55 16.39 0.97
CA THR A 46 -15.88 16.43 2.41
C THR A 46 -15.38 15.21 3.20
N LEU A 47 -14.66 14.27 2.57
CA LEU A 47 -13.89 13.22 3.26
C LEU A 47 -12.69 13.83 4.03
N THR A 48 -12.99 14.58 5.09
CA THR A 48 -11.99 14.88 6.11
C THR A 48 -11.62 13.57 6.81
N GLU A 49 -10.33 13.24 6.81
CA GLU A 49 -9.84 11.96 7.34
C GLU A 49 -10.28 11.72 8.80
N LYS A 50 -10.45 12.81 9.57
CA LYS A 50 -10.97 12.81 10.95
C LYS A 50 -12.34 12.15 11.10
N GLY A 51 -13.21 12.24 10.09
CA GLY A 51 -14.54 11.62 10.11
C GLY A 51 -14.55 10.12 9.73
N LEU A 52 -13.46 9.59 9.16
CA LEU A 52 -13.32 8.16 8.85
C LEU A 52 -12.43 7.42 9.85
N GLU A 53 -11.49 8.11 10.49
CA GLU A 53 -10.56 7.49 11.45
C GLU A 53 -11.18 7.16 12.80
N SER A 54 -12.16 7.94 13.28
CA SER A 54 -12.93 7.62 14.50
C SER A 54 -13.64 6.28 14.36
N ASP A 55 -14.36 6.10 13.25
CA ASP A 55 -15.31 5.01 13.07
C ASP A 55 -14.61 3.68 12.74
N TYR A 56 -13.40 3.74 12.16
CA TYR A 56 -12.61 2.54 11.83
C TYR A 56 -11.85 1.95 13.03
N GLN A 57 -11.62 2.72 14.11
CA GLN A 57 -11.02 2.18 15.34
C GLN A 57 -12.04 1.41 16.19
N ASP A 58 -13.28 1.89 16.27
CA ASP A 58 -14.35 1.20 17.01
C ASP A 58 -14.88 -0.06 16.29
N GLY A 59 -14.91 -0.06 14.95
CA GLY A 59 -15.44 -1.18 14.15
C GLY A 59 -14.67 -2.50 14.26
N ASN A 60 -13.37 -2.47 14.59
CA ASN A 60 -12.52 -3.67 14.65
C ASN A 60 -12.85 -4.64 15.81
N ASN A 61 -13.74 -4.26 16.73
CA ASN A 61 -14.15 -5.11 17.85
C ASN A 61 -15.41 -5.97 17.59
N VAL A 62 -16.10 -5.83 16.44
CA VAL A 62 -17.47 -6.36 16.28
C VAL A 62 -17.65 -7.43 15.18
N THR A 63 -16.76 -7.55 14.18
CA THR A 63 -16.96 -8.48 13.04
C THR A 63 -15.80 -9.43 12.79
N ASN A 64 -15.64 -10.43 13.67
CA ASN A 64 -14.72 -11.56 13.45
C ASN A 64 -15.33 -12.95 13.79
N ASP A 65 -16.63 -13.03 14.10
CA ASP A 65 -17.36 -14.29 14.30
C ASP A 65 -18.34 -14.55 13.15
N SER A 66 -17.81 -15.05 12.03
CA SER A 66 -18.47 -16.09 11.22
C SER A 66 -17.43 -16.84 10.40
N VAL A 67 -17.73 -18.07 10.00
CA VAL A 67 -16.82 -19.02 9.31
C VAL A 67 -15.66 -19.53 10.19
N ARG A 68 -16.00 -20.23 11.29
CA ARG A 68 -15.09 -21.24 11.88
C ARG A 68 -15.49 -22.63 11.39
N TYR A 69 -14.64 -23.27 10.60
CA TYR A 69 -14.69 -24.73 10.42
C TYR A 69 -14.34 -25.41 11.75
N ARG A 70 -15.24 -26.26 12.27
CA ARG A 70 -14.95 -27.22 13.36
C ARG A 70 -14.74 -28.61 12.75
N PRO A 71 -13.54 -29.19 12.83
CA PRO A 71 -13.38 -30.65 12.83
C PRO A 71 -13.81 -31.16 14.21
N SER A 72 -14.70 -32.15 14.25
CA SER A 72 -15.15 -32.82 15.46
C SER A 72 -14.13 -33.84 15.95
N ILE A 73 -13.55 -33.63 17.14
CA ILE A 73 -12.77 -34.64 17.86
C ILE A 73 -13.16 -34.55 19.35
N ASN A 74 -13.78 -35.60 19.88
CA ASN A 74 -13.87 -35.84 21.32
C ASN A 74 -12.48 -36.30 21.82
N PRO A 75 -12.10 -35.93 23.05
CA PRO A 75 -12.17 -36.99 24.07
C PRO A 75 -12.70 -36.55 25.43
N SER A 76 -13.39 -37.48 26.08
CA SER A 76 -13.58 -37.58 27.53
C SER A 76 -12.25 -37.84 28.25
N GLY A 77 -12.09 -37.36 29.49
CA GLY A 77 -10.96 -37.77 30.33
C GLY A 77 -10.72 -36.85 31.53
N GLU A 78 -11.14 -37.30 32.69
CA GLU A 78 -10.98 -36.68 34.02
C GLU A 78 -9.51 -36.36 34.37
N ASN A 79 -9.28 -35.26 35.08
CA ASN A 79 -8.69 -35.20 36.44
C ASN A 79 -8.08 -33.81 36.71
N GLU A 80 -8.75 -33.01 37.52
CA GLU A 80 -8.14 -31.85 38.18
C GLU A 80 -7.72 -32.26 39.59
N ASP A 81 -6.45 -32.03 39.94
CA ASP A 81 -6.01 -32.09 41.33
C ASP A 81 -5.11 -30.89 41.68
N LYS A 82 -5.12 -30.54 42.96
CA LYS A 82 -4.78 -29.20 43.48
C LYS A 82 -3.28 -28.89 43.49
N MET A 83 -2.94 -27.60 43.35
CA MET A 83 -1.86 -27.04 44.19
C MET A 83 -1.97 -25.53 44.43
N ASP A 84 -1.65 -25.12 45.66
CA ASP A 84 -2.00 -23.83 46.27
C ASP A 84 -0.90 -22.75 46.24
N SER A 85 -1.34 -21.51 46.01
CA SER A 85 -0.96 -20.30 46.78
C SER A 85 0.40 -19.57 46.62
N VAL A 86 0.37 -18.30 47.09
CA VAL A 86 1.45 -17.31 47.31
C VAL A 86 2.05 -16.63 46.06
N GLY A 87 2.11 -15.29 45.94
CA GLY A 87 1.76 -14.23 46.88
C GLY A 87 1.54 -12.84 46.24
N ARG A 88 1.07 -11.88 47.05
CA ARG A 88 0.54 -10.55 46.64
C ARG A 88 1.63 -9.45 46.58
N ILE A 89 1.29 -8.29 45.96
CA ILE A 89 1.75 -6.88 46.16
C ILE A 89 1.60 -6.14 44.81
N ASP A 90 1.02 -4.95 44.67
CA ASP A 90 0.01 -4.23 45.49
C ASP A 90 -0.73 -3.21 44.59
N LYS A 91 -1.96 -2.82 44.94
CA LYS A 91 -2.74 -1.77 44.23
C LYS A 91 -2.93 -0.55 45.14
N LYS A 92 -2.39 0.62 44.79
CA LYS A 92 -2.78 1.92 45.38
C LYS A 92 -2.37 3.10 44.49
N LEU A 93 -3.35 3.73 43.83
CA LEU A 93 -3.63 5.18 43.90
C LEU A 93 -4.87 5.52 43.05
N LYS A 94 -5.99 5.75 43.73
CA LYS A 94 -7.13 6.54 43.25
C LYS A 94 -7.64 7.35 44.44
N ASN A 95 -8.24 8.51 44.14
CA ASN A 95 -8.83 9.48 45.06
C ASN A 95 -7.84 10.43 45.76
N SER A 96 -7.77 11.66 45.23
CA SER A 96 -7.91 12.85 46.06
C SER A 96 -8.98 13.74 45.42
N ILE A 97 -9.89 14.26 46.23
CA ILE A 97 -11.02 15.13 45.83
C ILE A 97 -10.97 16.37 46.72
N ARG A 98 -11.41 17.51 46.16
CA ARG A 98 -11.61 18.87 46.70
C ARG A 98 -10.59 19.86 46.11
N GLY A 99 -11.00 20.97 45.52
CA GLY A 99 -12.35 21.44 45.16
C GLY A 99 -12.41 22.96 45.12
N HIS A 100 -13.31 23.53 44.32
CA HIS A 100 -13.92 24.84 44.59
C HIS A 100 -15.20 24.99 43.74
N HIS A 101 -16.23 25.57 44.35
CA HIS A 101 -17.46 25.99 43.65
C HIS A 101 -17.18 27.24 42.80
N ASP A 102 -17.97 27.44 41.75
CA ASP A 102 -18.90 28.57 41.76
C ASP A 102 -20.11 28.32 40.86
N ASN A 103 -21.27 28.81 41.32
CA ASN A 103 -22.56 28.62 40.68
C ASN A 103 -22.85 29.72 39.65
N LYS A 104 -23.58 29.38 38.58
CA LYS A 104 -24.62 30.27 38.01
C LYS A 104 -25.69 29.46 37.28
N THR A 105 -26.84 29.34 37.94
CA THR A 105 -28.10 28.85 37.39
C THR A 105 -28.79 29.95 36.58
N PHE A 106 -29.56 29.58 35.56
CA PHE A 106 -30.77 30.32 35.14
C PHE A 106 -31.80 29.35 34.54
N ASN A 107 -33.07 29.63 34.82
CA ASN A 107 -34.26 28.81 34.52
C ASN A 107 -34.50 28.64 33.00
N ILE A 108 -34.96 27.48 32.52
CA ILE A 108 -36.34 26.95 32.54
C ILE A 108 -37.35 27.92 31.91
N ASN A 109 -37.99 27.46 30.83
CA ASN A 109 -39.42 27.59 30.57
C ASN A 109 -39.84 26.39 29.69
N GLU A 110 -40.67 25.52 30.26
CA GLU A 110 -41.49 24.55 29.52
C GLU A 110 -42.87 25.19 29.24
N GLU A 111 -43.52 24.77 28.16
CA GLU A 111 -45.00 24.60 28.03
C GLU A 111 -45.23 23.88 26.68
N ASN A 112 -45.70 22.63 26.69
CA ASN A 112 -47.12 22.20 26.57
C ASN A 112 -47.67 22.27 25.11
N LEU A 113 -48.46 21.32 24.59
CA LEU A 113 -48.86 19.94 24.97
C LEU A 113 -49.60 19.30 23.75
N ASN A 114 -50.13 18.07 23.93
CA ASN A 114 -50.99 17.25 23.04
C ASN A 114 -50.21 16.31 22.09
N ASN A 115 -50.19 14.97 22.30
CA ASN A 115 -51.28 13.97 22.35
C ASN A 115 -51.94 13.76 20.97
N GLU A 116 -52.25 12.56 20.48
CA GLU A 116 -52.05 11.16 20.92
C GLU A 116 -52.03 10.27 19.64
N GLU A 117 -51.91 8.93 19.60
CA GLU A 117 -52.13 7.88 20.62
C GLU A 117 -51.13 6.70 20.46
N THR A 118 -51.51 5.45 20.77
CA THR A 118 -50.66 4.24 20.82
C THR A 118 -51.27 3.04 20.07
N VAL A 119 -50.44 2.16 19.50
CA VAL A 119 -50.63 0.70 19.68
C VAL A 119 -49.26 0.02 19.80
N LYS A 120 -49.17 -0.96 20.71
CA LYS A 120 -47.93 -1.65 21.12
C LYS A 120 -47.69 -2.93 20.32
N SER A 121 -46.42 -3.26 20.10
CA SER A 121 -45.92 -4.62 20.38
C SER A 121 -44.50 -4.55 20.92
N LEU A 122 -44.24 -5.32 21.98
CA LEU A 122 -42.90 -5.48 22.53
C LEU A 122 -42.15 -6.54 21.71
N ASP A 123 -40.91 -6.27 21.34
CA ASP A 123 -39.83 -7.24 21.46
C ASP A 123 -38.48 -6.51 21.52
N SER A 124 -38.06 -6.23 22.75
CA SER A 124 -36.79 -5.59 23.04
C SER A 124 -35.70 -6.63 23.30
N ASN A 125 -34.60 -6.56 22.54
CA ASN A 125 -33.20 -6.51 23.03
C ASN A 125 -32.21 -7.10 22.02
N ASN A 126 -31.80 -6.30 21.03
CA ASN A 126 -30.43 -6.30 20.45
C ASN A 126 -30.26 -5.20 19.38
N SER A 127 -30.57 -3.93 19.71
CA SER A 127 -30.12 -2.81 18.88
C SER A 127 -28.71 -2.38 19.31
N VAL A 128 -27.68 -2.95 18.67
CA VAL A 128 -26.35 -2.35 18.66
C VAL A 128 -26.50 -0.89 18.23
N ARG A 129 -25.92 0.06 18.99
CA ARG A 129 -25.89 1.48 18.63
C ARG A 129 -24.96 1.70 17.45
N ASN A 130 -25.40 1.29 16.26
CA ASN A 130 -24.72 1.60 15.00
C ASN A 130 -24.81 3.12 14.80
N SER A 131 -23.67 3.81 14.84
CA SER A 131 -23.62 5.21 14.46
C SER A 131 -24.11 5.34 13.00
N PRO A 132 -24.84 6.41 12.64
CA PRO A 132 -25.33 6.57 11.27
C PRO A 132 -24.18 6.57 10.24
N ASN A 133 -23.00 7.03 10.64
CA ASN A 133 -21.79 7.11 9.81
C ASN A 133 -21.20 5.73 9.44
N VAL A 134 -21.16 4.76 10.37
CA VAL A 134 -20.67 3.39 10.09
C VAL A 134 -21.50 2.72 8.99
N ASN A 135 -22.82 2.92 9.01
CA ASN A 135 -23.72 2.42 7.97
C ASN A 135 -23.52 3.11 6.60
N VAL A 136 -23.08 4.37 6.57
CA VAL A 136 -22.73 5.08 5.32
C VAL A 136 -21.43 4.54 4.76
N LEU A 137 -20.39 4.37 5.60
CA LEU A 137 -19.09 3.88 5.16
C LEU A 137 -19.17 2.43 4.65
N ALA A 138 -19.94 1.55 5.32
CA ALA A 138 -20.16 0.18 4.87
C ALA A 138 -20.84 0.11 3.48
N LYS A 139 -21.83 0.98 3.22
CA LYS A 139 -22.49 1.09 1.90
C LYS A 139 -21.58 1.70 0.83
N PHE A 140 -20.58 2.48 1.22
CA PHE A 140 -19.57 3.03 0.31
C PHE A 140 -18.51 2.00 -0.08
N THR A 141 -18.02 1.20 0.88
CA THR A 141 -16.99 0.17 0.62
C THR A 141 -17.54 -1.12 0.03
N ASN A 142 -18.79 -1.49 0.33
CA ASN A 142 -19.47 -2.68 -0.18
C ASN A 142 -20.86 -2.34 -0.76
N PRO A 143 -20.94 -1.59 -1.89
CA PRO A 143 -22.20 -1.33 -2.57
C PRO A 143 -22.67 -2.60 -3.31
N ILE A 144 -23.98 -2.87 -3.25
CA ILE A 144 -24.61 -4.05 -3.87
C ILE A 144 -24.58 -3.97 -5.39
N ASP A 145 -24.88 -2.80 -5.94
CA ASP A 145 -24.95 -2.54 -7.39
C ASP A 145 -24.28 -1.20 -7.76
N SER A 146 -24.18 -0.91 -9.05
CA SER A 146 -23.56 0.29 -9.63
C SER A 146 -24.34 1.55 -9.28
N GLY A 147 -25.67 1.48 -9.23
CA GLY A 147 -26.53 2.58 -8.78
C GLY A 147 -26.33 2.93 -7.30
N SER A 148 -26.09 1.94 -6.45
CA SER A 148 -25.77 2.09 -5.03
C SER A 148 -24.35 2.60 -4.84
N ARG A 149 -23.39 2.16 -5.66
CA ARG A 149 -22.01 2.69 -5.69
C ARG A 149 -21.98 4.16 -6.11
N LEU A 150 -22.86 4.57 -7.03
CA LEU A 150 -23.05 5.97 -7.37
C LEU A 150 -23.70 6.73 -6.21
N LYS A 151 -24.86 6.27 -5.70
CA LYS A 151 -25.60 6.90 -4.58
C LYS A 151 -24.75 7.06 -3.31
N SER A 152 -23.83 6.13 -3.03
CA SER A 152 -22.94 6.21 -1.85
C SER A 152 -21.85 7.27 -1.97
N LEU A 153 -21.65 7.89 -3.15
CA LEU A 153 -20.84 9.11 -3.30
C LEU A 153 -21.54 10.37 -2.78
N LYS A 154 -22.89 10.40 -2.74
CA LYS A 154 -23.67 11.60 -2.38
C LYS A 154 -23.24 12.31 -1.08
N PRO A 155 -22.93 11.64 0.05
CA PRO A 155 -22.48 12.33 1.27
C PRO A 155 -21.07 12.93 1.19
N PHE A 156 -20.31 12.62 0.12
CA PHE A 156 -18.88 12.92 -0.02
C PHE A 156 -18.56 13.93 -1.12
N VAL A 157 -19.57 14.35 -1.90
CA VAL A 157 -19.45 15.30 -3.00
C VAL A 157 -20.57 16.34 -2.89
N SER A 158 -20.41 17.50 -3.51
CA SER A 158 -21.49 18.49 -3.60
C SER A 158 -22.68 17.96 -4.43
N ASN A 159 -23.89 18.45 -4.13
CA ASN A 159 -25.11 18.04 -4.85
C ASN A 159 -24.98 18.29 -6.36
N SER A 160 -24.38 19.41 -6.78
CA SER A 160 -24.15 19.75 -8.19
C SER A 160 -23.18 18.79 -8.90
N LEU A 161 -22.15 18.31 -8.20
CA LEU A 161 -21.26 17.26 -8.69
C LEU A 161 -21.98 15.91 -8.77
N PHE A 162 -22.76 15.57 -7.74
CA PHE A 162 -23.55 14.34 -7.69
C PHE A 162 -24.55 14.24 -8.84
N GLU A 163 -25.35 15.29 -9.07
CA GLU A 163 -26.30 15.37 -10.20
C GLU A 163 -25.56 15.25 -11.54
N SER A 164 -24.43 15.96 -11.68
CA SER A 164 -23.63 15.86 -12.90
C SER A 164 -22.99 14.48 -13.10
N TYR A 165 -22.65 13.74 -12.03
CA TYR A 165 -22.25 12.35 -12.10
C TYR A 165 -23.42 11.44 -12.50
N VAL A 166 -24.63 11.65 -12.00
CA VAL A 166 -25.84 10.90 -12.42
C VAL A 166 -26.09 11.07 -13.92
N ASP A 167 -26.04 12.30 -14.44
CA ASP A 167 -26.17 12.57 -15.87
C ASP A 167 -25.06 11.88 -16.68
N THR A 168 -23.79 12.02 -16.25
CA THR A 168 -22.63 11.43 -16.94
C THR A 168 -22.73 9.91 -16.97
N PHE A 169 -23.24 9.30 -15.89
CA PHE A 169 -23.52 7.87 -15.79
C PHE A 169 -24.59 7.44 -16.78
N GLN A 170 -25.74 8.11 -16.83
CA GLN A 170 -26.80 7.80 -17.80
C GLN A 170 -26.34 7.97 -19.25
N ILE A 171 -25.60 9.04 -19.55
CA ILE A 171 -25.02 9.27 -20.88
C ILE A 171 -24.07 8.12 -21.24
N PHE A 172 -23.17 7.73 -20.33
CA PHE A 172 -22.24 6.62 -20.54
C PHE A 172 -22.96 5.29 -20.78
N GLN A 173 -23.95 4.97 -19.96
CA GLN A 173 -24.76 3.75 -20.09
C GLN A 173 -25.41 3.66 -21.48
N ASN A 174 -26.16 4.71 -21.85
CA ASN A 174 -26.84 4.77 -23.15
C ASN A 174 -25.86 4.68 -24.32
N LEU A 175 -24.72 5.36 -24.24
CA LEU A 175 -23.69 5.35 -25.27
C LEU A 175 -23.05 3.95 -25.42
N ILE A 176 -22.67 3.27 -24.33
CA ILE A 176 -22.06 1.94 -24.43
C ILE A 176 -23.08 0.89 -24.90
N VAL A 177 -24.33 0.93 -24.43
CA VAL A 177 -25.40 0.01 -24.91
C VAL A 177 -25.56 0.13 -26.43
N ASN A 178 -25.76 1.36 -26.94
CA ASN A 178 -25.89 1.61 -28.38
C ASN A 178 -24.69 1.09 -29.20
N LEU A 179 -23.46 1.24 -28.69
CA LEU A 179 -22.26 0.77 -29.37
C LEU A 179 -22.12 -0.75 -29.34
N VAL A 180 -22.41 -1.40 -28.20
CA VAL A 180 -22.33 -2.86 -28.05
C VAL A 180 -23.42 -3.57 -28.84
N GLU A 181 -24.63 -3.01 -28.92
CA GLU A 181 -25.73 -3.54 -29.75
C GLU A 181 -25.42 -3.41 -31.24
N ALA A 182 -24.92 -2.26 -31.69
CA ALA A 182 -24.48 -2.03 -33.06
C ALA A 182 -23.32 -2.96 -33.50
N CYS A 183 -22.52 -3.42 -32.54
CA CYS A 183 -21.40 -4.33 -32.77
C CYS A 183 -21.81 -5.81 -32.95
N GLY A 184 -23.06 -6.19 -32.67
CA GLY A 184 -23.51 -7.58 -32.77
C GLY A 184 -22.81 -8.59 -31.83
N SER A 185 -23.37 -9.79 -31.75
CA SER A 185 -23.01 -10.82 -30.77
C SER A 185 -21.79 -11.68 -31.16
N GLU A 186 -20.57 -11.13 -31.13
CA GLU A 186 -19.36 -11.99 -31.11
C GLU A 186 -19.16 -12.60 -29.72
N GLN A 187 -19.22 -13.93 -29.61
CA GLN A 187 -19.08 -14.68 -28.35
C GLN A 187 -17.62 -14.93 -27.90
N ARG A 188 -16.62 -14.31 -28.55
CA ARG A 188 -15.20 -14.62 -28.28
C ARG A 188 -14.71 -13.94 -26.99
N ARG A 189 -14.33 -14.74 -26.00
CA ARG A 189 -13.78 -14.27 -24.71
C ARG A 189 -12.44 -13.52 -24.79
N VAL A 190 -11.66 -13.75 -25.83
CA VAL A 190 -10.36 -13.08 -26.03
C VAL A 190 -10.50 -12.08 -27.18
N PRO A 191 -10.23 -10.78 -26.95
CA PRO A 191 -10.27 -9.77 -28.02
C PRO A 191 -9.18 -10.06 -29.06
N LYS A 192 -9.50 -9.81 -30.34
CA LYS A 192 -8.53 -9.90 -31.44
C LYS A 192 -7.46 -8.82 -31.25
N LEU A 193 -6.24 -9.06 -31.72
CA LEU A 193 -5.18 -8.04 -31.73
C LEU A 193 -5.65 -6.75 -32.42
N THR A 194 -6.43 -6.87 -33.50
CA THR A 194 -7.03 -5.74 -34.22
C THR A 194 -7.95 -4.88 -33.34
N THR A 195 -8.80 -5.47 -32.50
CA THR A 195 -9.63 -4.74 -31.53
C THR A 195 -8.76 -4.02 -30.49
N LEU A 196 -7.69 -4.66 -29.98
CA LEU A 196 -6.76 -4.02 -29.05
C LEU A 196 -5.99 -2.86 -29.70
N CYS A 197 -5.59 -3.00 -30.97
CA CYS A 197 -5.02 -1.93 -31.77
C CYS A 197 -6.02 -0.78 -31.98
N SER A 198 -7.28 -1.07 -32.32
CA SER A 198 -8.34 -0.06 -32.44
C SER A 198 -8.54 0.73 -31.15
N HIS A 199 -8.56 0.04 -30.00
CA HIS A 199 -8.64 0.71 -28.69
C HIS A 199 -7.45 1.64 -28.46
N LYS A 200 -6.22 1.20 -28.79
CA LYS A 200 -5.01 2.01 -28.66
C LYS A 200 -4.90 3.14 -29.68
N LEU A 201 -5.46 3.00 -30.89
CA LEU A 201 -5.63 4.13 -31.83
C LEU A 201 -6.57 5.18 -31.24
N GLY A 202 -7.64 4.76 -30.55
CA GLY A 202 -8.50 5.64 -29.75
C GLY A 202 -7.73 6.55 -28.79
N LYS A 203 -6.61 6.09 -28.22
CA LYS A 203 -5.70 6.92 -27.42
C LYS A 203 -5.07 8.04 -28.25
N GLY A 204 -4.48 7.71 -29.41
CA GLY A 204 -3.86 8.69 -30.30
C GLY A 204 -4.84 9.77 -30.74
N ILE A 205 -6.09 9.38 -31.01
CA ILE A 205 -7.20 10.32 -31.30
C ILE A 205 -7.45 11.24 -30.10
N THR A 206 -7.63 10.69 -28.90
CA THR A 206 -7.84 11.50 -27.68
C THR A 206 -6.68 12.48 -27.44
N MET A 207 -5.44 12.07 -27.68
CA MET A 207 -4.26 12.90 -27.44
C MET A 207 -4.02 13.99 -28.51
N SER A 208 -4.49 13.78 -29.74
CA SER A 208 -4.36 14.74 -30.86
C SER A 208 -5.58 15.63 -31.06
N ALA A 209 -6.75 15.32 -30.48
CA ALA A 209 -7.92 16.15 -30.59
C ALA A 209 -7.86 17.39 -29.68
N ARG A 210 -7.90 18.57 -30.30
CA ARG A 210 -8.02 19.91 -29.66
C ARG A 210 -9.27 19.98 -28.77
N SER A 211 -10.35 19.28 -29.15
CA SER A 211 -11.56 19.14 -28.34
C SER A 211 -11.27 18.51 -26.96
N THR A 212 -10.37 17.53 -26.84
CA THR A 212 -9.94 16.96 -25.54
C THR A 212 -9.40 18.03 -24.58
N TYR A 213 -8.65 19.02 -25.09
CA TYR A 213 -8.02 20.07 -24.28
C TYR A 213 -8.87 21.35 -24.16
N TYR A 214 -10.01 21.44 -24.87
CA TYR A 214 -10.82 22.66 -25.07
C TYR A 214 -11.15 23.44 -23.78
N LYS A 215 -11.32 22.75 -22.64
CA LYS A 215 -11.62 23.37 -21.34
C LYS A 215 -10.52 23.22 -20.27
N LEU A 216 -9.32 22.79 -20.63
CA LEU A 216 -8.17 22.83 -19.72
C LEU A 216 -7.52 24.22 -19.66
N ASN A 217 -7.71 25.07 -20.67
CA ASN A 217 -7.91 26.52 -20.44
C ASN A 217 -8.57 27.19 -21.65
N GLN A 218 -9.63 27.98 -21.40
CA GLN A 218 -10.43 28.61 -22.47
C GLN A 218 -9.62 29.68 -23.23
N SER A 219 -10.03 29.92 -24.49
CA SER A 219 -9.50 30.88 -25.47
C SER A 219 -8.03 30.79 -25.91
N LEU A 220 -7.05 30.47 -25.06
CA LEU A 220 -5.62 30.55 -25.45
C LEU A 220 -5.26 29.63 -26.62
N LEU A 221 -5.65 28.35 -26.57
CA LEU A 221 -5.49 27.44 -27.71
C LEU A 221 -6.37 27.81 -28.93
N PHE A 222 -7.22 28.83 -28.85
CA PHE A 222 -8.14 29.27 -29.92
C PHE A 222 -7.83 30.65 -30.48
N ASP A 223 -6.83 31.33 -29.93
CA ASP A 223 -6.40 32.66 -30.35
C ASP A 223 -4.89 32.63 -30.61
N ILE A 224 -4.52 32.42 -31.87
CA ILE A 224 -3.14 32.16 -32.32
C ILE A 224 -2.17 33.27 -31.87
N GLY A 225 -2.64 34.50 -31.71
CA GLY A 225 -1.83 35.64 -31.25
C GLY A 225 -1.46 35.61 -29.76
N ASN A 226 -2.12 34.80 -28.95
CA ASN A 226 -1.93 34.71 -27.49
C ASN A 226 -1.31 33.37 -27.02
N ILE A 227 -0.93 32.49 -27.95
CA ILE A 227 -0.32 31.19 -27.62
C ILE A 227 1.13 31.39 -27.15
N SER A 228 1.50 30.79 -26.01
CA SER A 228 2.90 30.72 -25.54
C SER A 228 3.82 30.12 -26.63
N PRO A 229 5.05 30.62 -26.83
CA PRO A 229 5.99 30.02 -27.78
C PRO A 229 6.35 28.55 -27.44
N GLU A 230 6.11 28.11 -26.20
CA GLU A 230 6.23 26.70 -25.79
C GLU A 230 5.09 25.82 -26.33
N ILE A 231 3.94 26.42 -26.67
CA ILE A 231 2.70 25.74 -27.09
C ILE A 231 2.48 25.85 -28.60
N SER A 232 3.01 26.89 -29.26
CA SER A 232 2.79 27.14 -30.69
C SER A 232 3.27 25.98 -31.59
N GLY A 233 4.39 25.34 -31.26
CA GLY A 233 4.89 24.15 -31.98
C GLY A 233 4.00 22.90 -31.84
N TYR A 234 3.11 22.86 -30.86
CA TYR A 234 2.13 21.78 -30.70
C TYR A 234 0.78 22.08 -31.36
N TYR A 235 0.52 23.35 -31.69
CA TYR A 235 -0.72 23.78 -32.33
C TYR A 235 -0.95 23.10 -33.69
N GLU A 236 0.10 22.97 -34.49
CA GLU A 236 0.05 22.34 -35.82
C GLU A 236 -0.24 20.83 -35.77
N ASN A 237 0.02 20.18 -34.64
CA ASN A 237 -0.19 18.74 -34.43
C ASN A 237 -1.57 18.39 -33.83
N LEU A 238 -2.39 19.40 -33.49
CA LEU A 238 -3.72 19.20 -32.92
C LEU A 238 -4.82 19.26 -34.00
N CYS A 239 -5.60 18.19 -34.12
CA CYS A 239 -6.81 18.17 -34.96
C CYS A 239 -7.98 18.83 -34.21
N ASP A 240 -8.82 19.63 -34.89
CA ASP A 240 -9.90 20.37 -34.23
C ASP A 240 -10.92 19.51 -33.46
N ASP A 241 -11.25 18.33 -34.00
CA ASP A 241 -12.15 17.36 -33.35
C ASP A 241 -11.76 15.92 -33.72
N ILE A 242 -12.52 14.94 -33.24
CA ILE A 242 -12.44 13.53 -33.66
C ILE A 242 -12.87 13.29 -35.12
N ASP A 243 -13.57 14.24 -35.74
CA ASP A 243 -14.18 14.10 -37.06
C ASP A 243 -13.20 13.64 -38.17
N PRO A 244 -11.98 14.22 -38.34
CA PRO A 244 -11.01 13.75 -39.33
C PRO A 244 -10.60 12.29 -39.13
N TRP A 245 -10.46 11.84 -37.88
CA TRP A 245 -10.03 10.47 -37.54
C TRP A 245 -11.08 9.40 -37.88
N LEU A 246 -12.36 9.75 -37.79
CA LEU A 246 -13.45 8.85 -38.18
C LEU A 246 -13.68 8.87 -39.70
N GLU A 247 -13.27 9.95 -40.37
CA GLU A 247 -13.35 10.15 -41.82
C GLU A 247 -12.13 9.59 -42.58
N LEU A 248 -11.09 9.14 -41.87
CA LEU A 248 -9.98 8.39 -42.46
C LEU A 248 -10.48 7.17 -43.24
N GLU A 249 -10.27 7.20 -44.55
CA GLU A 249 -10.24 5.98 -45.35
C GLU A 249 -9.08 5.08 -44.86
N PRO A 250 -9.29 3.75 -44.83
CA PRO A 250 -9.43 3.03 -46.08
C PRO A 250 -10.84 2.52 -46.33
N THR A 251 -11.11 2.29 -47.62
CA THR A 251 -12.14 1.45 -48.23
C THR A 251 -12.33 0.04 -47.61
N ASN A 252 -11.48 -0.36 -46.65
CA ASN A 252 -11.45 -1.68 -46.02
C ASN A 252 -11.70 -1.68 -44.50
N MET A 253 -11.90 -0.54 -43.83
CA MET A 253 -12.17 -0.55 -42.38
C MET A 253 -13.62 -0.93 -42.10
N SER A 254 -13.84 -2.15 -41.61
CA SER A 254 -15.18 -2.63 -41.26
C SER A 254 -15.83 -1.79 -40.15
N LEU A 255 -17.17 -1.73 -40.16
CA LEU A 255 -17.95 -0.99 -39.16
C LEU A 255 -17.58 -1.40 -37.72
N GLN A 256 -17.30 -2.68 -37.48
CA GLN A 256 -16.85 -3.17 -36.17
C GLN A 256 -15.58 -2.46 -35.69
N TYR A 257 -14.57 -2.27 -36.55
CA TYR A 257 -13.33 -1.63 -36.14
C TYR A 257 -13.50 -0.13 -35.88
N ARG A 258 -14.43 0.54 -36.58
CA ARG A 258 -14.81 1.93 -36.29
C ARG A 258 -15.49 2.06 -34.92
N LEU A 259 -16.35 1.11 -34.56
CA LEU A 259 -17.00 1.05 -33.25
C LEU A 259 -16.00 0.71 -32.13
N ASP A 260 -15.11 -0.27 -32.33
CA ASP A 260 -14.01 -0.59 -31.40
C ASP A 260 -13.09 0.63 -31.18
N LEU A 261 -12.75 1.36 -32.24
CA LEU A 261 -11.94 2.59 -32.18
C LEU A 261 -12.65 3.71 -31.39
N LEU A 262 -13.96 3.88 -31.60
CA LEU A 262 -14.78 4.84 -30.87
C LEU A 262 -14.86 4.50 -29.38
N VAL A 263 -15.05 3.21 -29.05
CA VAL A 263 -14.96 2.68 -27.68
C VAL A 263 -13.59 2.96 -27.05
N GLY A 264 -12.51 2.80 -27.82
CA GLY A 264 -11.17 3.23 -27.44
C GLY A 264 -11.11 4.71 -27.05
N TYR A 265 -11.57 5.59 -27.93
CA TYR A 265 -11.63 7.04 -27.66
C TYR A 265 -12.45 7.37 -26.40
N ILE A 266 -13.60 6.72 -26.21
CA ILE A 266 -14.45 6.88 -25.01
C ILE A 266 -13.70 6.47 -23.73
N ILE A 267 -13.01 5.32 -23.74
CA ILE A 267 -12.19 4.88 -22.61
C ILE A 267 -11.10 5.92 -22.34
N HIS A 268 -10.37 6.34 -23.38
CA HIS A 268 -9.23 7.24 -23.24
C HIS A 268 -9.62 8.66 -22.80
N ILE A 269 -10.75 9.21 -23.25
CA ILE A 269 -11.23 10.53 -22.78
C ILE A 269 -11.74 10.47 -21.35
N ILE A 270 -12.39 9.38 -20.92
CA ILE A 270 -12.79 9.18 -19.52
C ILE A 270 -11.56 9.07 -18.62
N VAL A 271 -10.56 8.27 -19.02
CA VAL A 271 -9.33 8.07 -18.25
C VAL A 271 -8.51 9.36 -18.16
N LEU A 272 -8.35 10.11 -19.25
CA LEU A 272 -7.67 11.41 -19.23
C LEU A 272 -8.37 12.40 -18.27
N ASN A 273 -9.71 12.44 -18.30
CA ASN A 273 -10.49 13.31 -17.41
C ASN A 273 -10.65 12.78 -15.98
N SER A 274 -10.16 11.58 -15.68
CA SER A 274 -10.05 11.08 -14.31
C SER A 274 -9.05 11.87 -13.47
N ASN A 275 -8.04 12.48 -14.10
CA ASN A 275 -7.11 13.40 -13.44
C ASN A 275 -7.74 14.72 -13.01
N TYR A 276 -8.97 15.03 -13.46
CA TYR A 276 -9.67 16.28 -13.16
C TYR A 276 -10.94 16.04 -12.35
N THR A 277 -11.94 15.42 -12.96
CA THR A 277 -13.31 15.35 -12.41
C THR A 277 -13.88 13.95 -12.36
N LEU A 278 -13.35 12.97 -13.10
CA LEU A 278 -13.99 11.64 -13.22
C LEU A 278 -13.41 10.55 -12.30
N TYR A 279 -12.47 10.86 -11.42
CA TYR A 279 -11.78 9.87 -10.58
C TYR A 279 -12.75 8.96 -9.79
N LEU A 280 -13.80 9.56 -9.21
CA LEU A 280 -14.75 8.86 -8.34
C LEU A 280 -15.88 8.12 -9.08
N ILE A 281 -16.22 8.53 -10.29
CA ILE A 281 -17.33 7.92 -11.06
C ILE A 281 -16.89 6.67 -11.83
N ILE A 282 -15.60 6.55 -12.19
CA ILE A 282 -15.07 5.38 -12.93
C ILE A 282 -15.33 4.05 -12.21
N PRO A 283 -15.16 3.91 -10.88
CA PRO A 283 -15.61 2.71 -10.15
C PRO A 283 -17.08 2.33 -10.36
N ALA A 284 -17.99 3.29 -10.56
CA ALA A 284 -19.39 3.01 -10.90
C ALA A 284 -19.55 2.52 -12.34
N PHE A 285 -18.85 3.14 -13.31
CA PHE A 285 -18.82 2.64 -14.71
C PHE A 285 -18.33 1.19 -14.77
N LEU A 286 -17.25 0.86 -14.07
CA LEU A 286 -16.68 -0.48 -14.02
C LEU A 286 -17.65 -1.49 -13.40
N HIS A 287 -18.31 -1.13 -12.30
CA HIS A 287 -19.31 -2.00 -11.67
C HIS A 287 -20.49 -2.27 -12.61
N TRP A 288 -20.99 -1.25 -13.29
CA TRP A 288 -22.09 -1.38 -14.25
C TRP A 288 -21.73 -2.23 -15.48
N LEU A 289 -20.53 -2.05 -16.04
CA LEU A 289 -20.07 -2.89 -17.15
C LEU A 289 -19.96 -4.37 -16.74
N LYS A 290 -19.56 -4.64 -15.49
CA LYS A 290 -19.52 -6.01 -14.93
C LYS A 290 -20.94 -6.58 -14.76
N GLU A 291 -21.87 -5.82 -14.20
CA GLU A 291 -23.29 -6.19 -14.12
C GLU A 291 -23.89 -6.51 -15.50
N MET A 292 -23.62 -5.67 -16.51
CA MET A 292 -24.11 -5.89 -17.87
C MET A 292 -23.45 -7.10 -18.53
N ALA A 293 -22.16 -7.34 -18.31
CA ALA A 293 -21.48 -8.54 -18.77
C ALA A 293 -22.12 -9.81 -18.17
N ASP A 294 -22.44 -9.82 -16.88
CA ASP A 294 -23.02 -10.98 -16.20
C ASP A 294 -24.50 -11.20 -16.57
N ALA A 295 -25.30 -10.12 -16.61
CA ALA A 295 -26.73 -10.19 -16.92
C ALA A 295 -27.00 -10.56 -18.39
N THR A 296 -26.25 -9.98 -19.34
CA THR A 296 -26.43 -10.25 -20.78
C THR A 296 -25.56 -11.40 -21.29
N LYS A 297 -24.56 -11.85 -20.52
CA LYS A 297 -23.50 -12.78 -20.93
C LYS A 297 -22.70 -12.32 -22.16
N ASN A 298 -22.73 -11.01 -22.46
CA ASN A 298 -22.04 -10.43 -23.61
C ASN A 298 -20.61 -9.99 -23.22
N VAL A 299 -19.63 -10.71 -23.75
CA VAL A 299 -18.20 -10.48 -23.52
C VAL A 299 -17.75 -9.05 -23.90
N LYS A 300 -18.44 -8.34 -24.81
CA LYS A 300 -18.03 -6.98 -25.19
C LYS A 300 -18.05 -6.03 -23.99
N TYR A 301 -18.99 -6.16 -23.05
CA TYR A 301 -18.98 -5.40 -21.79
C TYR A 301 -17.78 -5.75 -20.90
N GLU A 302 -17.42 -7.04 -20.80
CA GLU A 302 -16.24 -7.53 -20.04
C GLU A 302 -14.92 -7.00 -20.63
N VAL A 303 -14.80 -6.99 -21.97
CA VAL A 303 -13.64 -6.42 -22.68
C VAL A 303 -13.53 -4.91 -22.48
N ILE A 304 -14.66 -4.17 -22.52
CA ILE A 304 -14.67 -2.73 -22.24
C ILE A 304 -14.29 -2.47 -20.78
N MET A 305 -14.84 -3.24 -19.84
CA MET A 305 -14.54 -3.17 -18.40
C MET A 305 -13.06 -3.40 -18.10
N HIS A 306 -12.47 -4.47 -18.65
CA HIS A 306 -11.05 -4.75 -18.46
C HIS A 306 -10.14 -3.67 -19.07
N ASN A 307 -10.47 -3.14 -20.25
CA ASN A 307 -9.68 -2.07 -20.85
C ASN A 307 -9.81 -0.75 -20.06
N LEU A 308 -11.03 -0.35 -19.68
CA LEU A 308 -11.26 0.84 -18.85
C LEU A 308 -10.54 0.71 -17.50
N PHE A 309 -10.64 -0.44 -16.83
CA PHE A 309 -9.92 -0.69 -15.58
C PHE A 309 -8.41 -0.62 -15.80
N LYS A 310 -7.87 -1.30 -16.82
CA LYS A 310 -6.43 -1.33 -17.08
C LYS A 310 -5.87 0.06 -17.36
N GLU A 311 -6.54 0.86 -18.18
CA GLU A 311 -6.05 2.20 -18.53
C GLU A 311 -6.23 3.19 -17.37
N PHE A 312 -7.30 3.09 -16.57
CA PHE A 312 -7.49 3.88 -15.34
C PHE A 312 -6.46 3.53 -14.25
N TRP A 313 -6.26 2.24 -13.99
CA TRP A 313 -5.40 1.72 -12.93
C TRP A 313 -3.91 1.94 -13.23
N ASN A 314 -3.54 1.96 -14.52
CA ASN A 314 -2.17 2.22 -15.00
C ASN A 314 -2.00 3.62 -15.64
N LEU A 315 -2.86 4.59 -15.32
CA LEU A 315 -2.74 5.97 -15.80
C LEU A 315 -1.53 6.64 -15.17
N ASP A 316 -0.33 6.46 -15.73
CA ASP A 316 0.92 7.03 -15.22
C ASP A 316 1.35 8.31 -15.99
N SER A 317 2.42 8.96 -15.53
CA SER A 317 3.25 9.84 -16.35
C SER A 317 3.55 9.22 -17.72
N ASP A 318 4.00 7.96 -17.75
CA ASP A 318 4.25 7.16 -18.97
C ASP A 318 3.02 6.79 -19.79
N TYR A 319 1.84 7.19 -19.35
CA TYR A 319 0.66 7.18 -20.20
C TYR A 319 0.75 8.25 -21.31
N PHE A 320 1.50 9.32 -21.11
CA PHE A 320 1.54 10.47 -22.02
C PHE A 320 2.92 10.55 -22.70
N SER A 321 2.97 10.92 -23.99
CA SER A 321 4.22 11.35 -24.62
C SER A 321 4.78 12.56 -23.86
N GLU A 322 6.09 12.81 -23.91
CA GLU A 322 6.68 13.96 -23.20
C GLU A 322 6.00 15.27 -23.60
N GLU A 323 5.73 15.44 -24.89
CA GLU A 323 4.94 16.53 -25.48
C GLU A 323 3.56 16.67 -24.82
N SER A 324 2.83 15.55 -24.70
CA SER A 324 1.51 15.50 -24.06
C SER A 324 1.59 15.78 -22.55
N ARG A 325 2.68 15.38 -21.87
CA ARG A 325 2.89 15.70 -20.44
C ARG A 325 3.09 17.20 -20.26
N CYS A 326 3.90 17.84 -21.11
CA CYS A 326 4.11 19.29 -21.05
C CYS A 326 2.78 20.05 -21.19
N LEU A 327 1.94 19.68 -22.16
CA LEU A 327 0.61 20.26 -22.32
C LEU A 327 -0.28 19.99 -21.07
N LEU A 328 -0.36 18.75 -20.59
CA LEU A 328 -1.20 18.39 -19.44
C LEU A 328 -0.72 18.97 -18.10
N ASP A 329 0.58 19.21 -17.93
CA ASP A 329 1.13 19.86 -16.73
C ASP A 329 0.98 21.38 -16.79
N HIS A 330 1.06 21.97 -17.99
CA HIS A 330 0.81 23.40 -18.22
C HIS A 330 -0.68 23.74 -18.01
N PHE A 331 -1.61 22.92 -18.52
CA PHE A 331 -3.04 23.18 -18.40
C PHE A 331 -3.74 22.52 -17.20
N GLY A 332 -3.14 21.47 -16.60
CA GLY A 332 -3.85 20.61 -15.65
C GLY A 332 -3.69 20.92 -14.16
N GLY A 333 -2.72 21.75 -13.79
CA GLY A 333 -2.47 22.13 -12.39
C GLY A 333 -1.90 20.99 -11.52
N LYS A 334 -0.74 21.24 -10.89
CA LYS A 334 -0.05 20.24 -10.04
C LYS A 334 -0.87 19.81 -8.80
N SER A 335 -1.88 20.58 -8.40
CA SER A 335 -2.76 20.30 -7.26
C SER A 335 -3.62 19.04 -7.43
N GLN A 336 -4.17 18.79 -8.62
CA GLN A 336 -5.19 17.75 -8.78
C GLN A 336 -4.62 16.33 -8.75
N LYS A 337 -3.38 16.13 -9.23
CA LYS A 337 -2.64 14.87 -9.09
C LYS A 337 -2.45 14.48 -7.63
N GLU A 338 -2.20 15.44 -6.75
CA GLU A 338 -2.04 15.23 -5.30
C GLU A 338 -3.36 14.93 -4.58
N ILE A 339 -4.49 15.51 -5.03
CA ILE A 339 -5.82 15.17 -4.54
C ILE A 339 -6.15 13.70 -4.87
N ASN A 340 -6.00 13.29 -6.13
CA ASN A 340 -6.24 11.90 -6.55
C ASN A 340 -5.32 10.87 -5.84
N LYS A 341 -4.10 11.27 -5.50
CA LYS A 341 -3.14 10.47 -4.72
C LYS A 341 -3.55 10.36 -3.24
N THR A 342 -4.08 11.42 -2.65
CA THR A 342 -4.65 11.41 -1.30
C THR A 342 -5.89 10.50 -1.24
N LEU A 343 -6.82 10.65 -2.20
CA LEU A 343 -8.01 9.79 -2.33
C LEU A 343 -7.64 8.32 -2.53
N PHE A 344 -6.63 8.01 -3.34
CA PHE A 344 -6.13 6.65 -3.54
C PHE A 344 -5.73 5.98 -2.21
N TRP A 345 -4.93 6.65 -1.38
CA TRP A 345 -4.48 6.12 -0.08
C TRP A 345 -5.61 6.04 0.95
N LEU A 346 -6.57 6.96 0.91
CA LEU A 346 -7.77 6.90 1.75
C LEU A 346 -8.62 5.67 1.40
N PHE A 347 -8.90 5.45 0.12
CA PHE A 347 -9.67 4.31 -0.39
C PHE A 347 -8.95 2.97 -0.20
N PHE A 348 -7.63 2.97 -0.25
CA PHE A 348 -6.80 1.82 0.12
C PHE A 348 -7.04 1.41 1.58
N ARG A 349 -6.95 2.37 2.50
CA ARG A 349 -7.07 2.12 3.95
C ARG A 349 -8.45 1.61 4.38
N ILE A 350 -9.53 2.11 3.78
CA ILE A 350 -10.90 1.64 4.07
C ILE A 350 -11.27 0.36 3.30
N GLY A 351 -10.34 -0.23 2.55
CA GLY A 351 -10.56 -1.47 1.79
C GLY A 351 -11.39 -1.31 0.51
N PHE A 352 -11.74 -0.09 0.10
CA PHE A 352 -12.59 0.17 -1.09
C PHE A 352 -12.00 -0.46 -2.36
N TRP A 353 -10.68 -0.32 -2.59
CA TRP A 353 -10.02 -0.92 -3.75
C TRP A 353 -10.04 -2.45 -3.73
N ARG A 354 -9.86 -3.06 -2.56
CA ARG A 354 -9.90 -4.51 -2.38
C ARG A 354 -11.28 -5.05 -2.77
N ASN A 355 -12.33 -4.43 -2.25
CA ASN A 355 -13.72 -4.83 -2.53
C ASN A 355 -14.11 -4.59 -3.99
N LEU A 356 -13.67 -3.47 -4.60
CA LEU A 356 -13.87 -3.21 -6.03
C LEU A 356 -13.20 -4.28 -6.90
N ILE A 357 -11.92 -4.61 -6.64
CA ILE A 357 -11.20 -5.64 -7.40
C ILE A 357 -11.85 -7.02 -7.20
N TYR A 358 -12.33 -7.36 -6.00
CA TYR A 358 -13.00 -8.64 -5.75
C TYR A 358 -14.34 -8.78 -6.48
N CYS A 359 -15.06 -7.67 -6.63
CA CYS A 359 -16.31 -7.58 -7.39
C CYS A 359 -16.06 -7.71 -8.91
N LEU A 360 -15.06 -7.02 -9.45
CA LEU A 360 -14.75 -7.05 -10.88
C LEU A 360 -14.16 -8.41 -11.33
N PHE A 361 -13.37 -9.07 -10.48
CA PHE A 361 -12.64 -10.31 -10.79
C PHE A 361 -13.15 -11.53 -10.00
N ASP A 362 -14.47 -11.64 -9.85
CA ASP A 362 -15.13 -12.61 -8.95
C ASP A 362 -14.75 -14.09 -9.18
N GLY A 363 -14.47 -14.47 -10.43
CA GLY A 363 -14.13 -15.85 -10.84
C GLY A 363 -12.68 -16.30 -10.59
N ALA A 364 -11.82 -15.50 -9.97
CA ALA A 364 -10.43 -15.87 -9.74
C ALA A 364 -10.22 -16.72 -8.47
N SER A 365 -9.46 -17.81 -8.61
CA SER A 365 -9.19 -18.77 -7.52
C SER A 365 -8.34 -18.24 -6.35
N ASN A 366 -7.70 -17.08 -6.50
CA ASN A 366 -6.99 -16.40 -5.41
C ASN A 366 -7.07 -14.87 -5.59
N LYS A 367 -8.14 -14.27 -5.05
CA LYS A 367 -8.42 -12.83 -5.16
C LYS A 367 -7.42 -11.97 -4.40
N ASP A 368 -6.94 -12.42 -3.23
CA ASP A 368 -5.89 -11.75 -2.46
C ASP A 368 -4.59 -11.60 -3.26
N LEU A 369 -4.17 -12.66 -3.95
CA LEU A 369 -2.98 -12.62 -4.80
C LEU A 369 -3.13 -11.66 -6.00
N ILE A 370 -4.32 -11.56 -6.59
CA ILE A 370 -4.59 -10.59 -7.67
C ILE A 370 -4.54 -9.16 -7.14
N TYR A 371 -5.19 -8.91 -5.99
CA TYR A 371 -5.14 -7.60 -5.34
C TYR A 371 -3.70 -7.19 -5.01
N GLY A 372 -2.92 -8.08 -4.39
CA GLY A 372 -1.52 -7.82 -4.06
C GLY A 372 -0.66 -7.46 -5.28
N LYS A 373 -0.77 -8.24 -6.37
CA LYS A 373 -0.10 -7.95 -7.65
C LYS A 373 -0.47 -6.59 -8.23
N LEU A 374 -1.77 -6.31 -8.36
CA LEU A 374 -2.27 -5.04 -8.90
C LEU A 374 -1.83 -3.83 -8.06
N MET A 375 -1.76 -3.97 -6.74
CA MET A 375 -1.25 -2.93 -5.85
C MET A 375 0.26 -2.72 -6.03
N LEU A 376 1.06 -3.79 -6.13
CA LEU A 376 2.51 -3.71 -6.37
C LEU A 376 2.84 -3.07 -7.72
N GLU A 377 2.06 -3.39 -8.77
CA GLU A 377 2.17 -2.72 -10.08
C GLU A 377 1.78 -1.23 -10.02
N THR A 378 0.90 -0.83 -9.09
CA THR A 378 0.48 0.57 -8.91
C THR A 378 1.49 1.36 -8.07
N PHE A 379 2.14 0.72 -7.10
CA PHE A 379 3.09 1.38 -6.21
C PHE A 379 4.38 1.82 -6.91
N THR A 380 4.83 1.10 -7.94
CA THR A 380 5.98 1.55 -8.76
C THR A 380 5.62 2.66 -9.74
N LYS A 381 4.33 2.86 -10.01
CA LYS A 381 3.80 3.84 -10.94
C LYS A 381 3.40 5.13 -10.22
N ASN A 382 3.18 6.19 -10.98
CA ASN A 382 2.36 7.34 -10.57
C ASN A 382 2.84 8.17 -9.36
N ASP A 383 4.11 8.07 -8.97
CA ASP A 383 4.62 8.69 -7.73
C ASP A 383 3.75 8.38 -6.49
N LYS A 384 3.02 7.25 -6.47
CA LYS A 384 2.09 6.93 -5.37
C LYS A 384 2.82 6.79 -4.04
N LEU A 385 4.08 6.35 -4.09
CA LEU A 385 4.99 6.24 -2.95
C LEU A 385 5.69 7.56 -2.57
N CYS A 386 5.50 8.67 -3.29
CA CYS A 386 6.13 9.95 -2.95
C CYS A 386 5.32 10.72 -1.89
N PHE A 387 5.73 10.66 -0.63
CA PHE A 387 4.94 11.16 0.50
C PHE A 387 5.23 12.63 0.83
N ASN A 388 4.23 13.49 0.63
CA ASN A 388 4.30 14.94 0.88
C ASN A 388 4.16 15.31 2.36
N GLU A 389 4.48 16.56 2.72
CA GLU A 389 4.63 16.97 4.13
C GLU A 389 3.42 16.67 5.01
N ASN A 390 2.20 16.84 4.47
CA ASN A 390 0.94 16.56 5.17
C ASN A 390 0.74 15.07 5.50
N THR A 391 1.35 14.15 4.73
CA THR A 391 1.25 12.70 4.94
C THR A 391 2.26 12.14 5.95
N LEU A 392 3.23 12.94 6.42
CA LEU A 392 4.28 12.46 7.35
C LEU A 392 3.74 11.88 8.67
N GLY A 393 2.54 12.29 9.11
CA GLY A 393 1.90 11.75 10.32
C GLY A 393 1.48 10.28 10.21
N LYS A 394 1.27 9.77 8.99
CA LYS A 394 0.72 8.42 8.72
C LYS A 394 1.68 7.47 8.01
N PHE A 395 2.86 7.98 7.67
CA PHE A 395 3.92 7.28 6.94
C PHE A 395 4.27 5.90 7.51
N ASP A 396 4.27 5.73 8.84
CA ASP A 396 4.55 4.42 9.48
C ASP A 396 3.45 3.37 9.25
N PHE A 397 2.18 3.78 9.19
CA PHE A 397 1.07 2.88 8.86
C PHE A 397 1.12 2.46 7.39
N ILE A 398 1.35 3.43 6.50
CA ILE A 398 1.42 3.17 5.06
C ILE A 398 2.57 2.21 4.71
N ILE A 399 3.75 2.39 5.33
CA ILE A 399 4.86 1.42 5.18
C ILE A 399 4.43 0.03 5.63
N LYS A 400 3.77 -0.10 6.80
CA LYS A 400 3.33 -1.40 7.33
C LYS A 400 2.38 -2.11 6.36
N ASP A 401 1.40 -1.40 5.82
CA ASP A 401 0.40 -1.97 4.92
C ASP A 401 1.01 -2.38 3.56
N ILE A 402 1.91 -1.57 2.99
CA ILE A 402 2.65 -1.93 1.77
C ILE A 402 3.55 -3.14 2.03
N CYS A 403 4.23 -3.18 3.18
CA CYS A 403 5.06 -4.32 3.57
C CYS A 403 4.24 -5.60 3.74
N CYS A 404 3.01 -5.55 4.23
CA CYS A 404 2.10 -6.71 4.22
C CYS A 404 1.81 -7.19 2.79
N ILE A 405 1.55 -6.29 1.84
CA ILE A 405 1.30 -6.66 0.43
C ILE A 405 2.51 -7.33 -0.23
N ILE A 406 3.72 -6.80 -0.01
CA ILE A 406 4.98 -7.42 -0.48
C ILE A 406 5.13 -8.83 0.11
N GLN A 407 4.74 -9.00 1.38
CA GLN A 407 4.81 -10.26 2.12
C GLN A 407 3.80 -11.33 1.66
N ASP A 408 2.65 -10.91 1.14
CA ASP A 408 1.62 -11.78 0.57
C ASP A 408 1.93 -12.16 -0.89
N SER A 409 2.81 -11.41 -1.57
CA SER A 409 3.24 -11.64 -2.96
C SER A 409 4.78 -11.67 -3.11
N PRO A 410 5.50 -12.60 -2.44
CA PRO A 410 6.96 -12.55 -2.30
C PRO A 410 7.73 -12.71 -3.63
N SER A 411 7.16 -13.41 -4.62
CA SER A 411 7.77 -13.68 -5.93
C SER A 411 7.50 -12.60 -6.99
N HIS A 412 6.91 -11.47 -6.61
CA HIS A 412 6.56 -10.41 -7.56
C HIS A 412 7.79 -9.63 -8.06
N VAL A 413 7.85 -9.35 -9.37
CA VAL A 413 9.02 -8.72 -10.02
C VAL A 413 9.29 -7.31 -9.45
N ASN A 414 8.23 -6.54 -9.20
CA ASN A 414 8.32 -5.15 -8.73
C ASN A 414 8.69 -5.02 -7.23
N ASN A 415 8.86 -6.12 -6.48
CA ASN A 415 9.12 -6.06 -5.04
C ASN A 415 10.37 -5.25 -4.69
N ASN A 416 11.47 -5.42 -5.45
CA ASN A 416 12.69 -4.66 -5.23
C ASN A 416 12.51 -3.16 -5.53
N GLU A 417 11.79 -2.82 -6.61
CA GLU A 417 11.51 -1.44 -7.01
C GLU A 417 10.68 -0.71 -5.93
N VAL A 418 9.59 -1.34 -5.45
CA VAL A 418 8.79 -0.83 -4.33
C VAL A 418 9.65 -0.64 -3.07
N LEU A 419 10.51 -1.62 -2.74
CA LEU A 419 11.43 -1.51 -1.59
C LEU A 419 12.45 -0.36 -1.77
N ILE A 420 12.93 -0.08 -2.98
CA ILE A 420 13.85 1.02 -3.28
C ILE A 420 13.16 2.37 -3.08
N HIS A 421 11.93 2.53 -3.59
CA HIS A 421 11.14 3.73 -3.37
C HIS A 421 10.83 3.92 -1.87
N LEU A 422 10.36 2.87 -1.17
CA LEU A 422 10.14 2.93 0.28
C LEU A 422 11.40 3.32 1.06
N THR A 423 12.55 2.72 0.73
CA THR A 423 13.84 3.04 1.38
C THR A 423 14.24 4.49 1.11
N THR A 424 14.07 4.97 -0.12
CA THR A 424 14.33 6.37 -0.51
C THR A 424 13.45 7.33 0.28
N GLN A 425 12.16 7.05 0.40
CA GLN A 425 11.21 7.85 1.16
C GLN A 425 11.52 7.84 2.66
N VAL A 426 11.90 6.68 3.22
CA VAL A 426 12.39 6.60 4.61
C VAL A 426 13.62 7.48 4.78
N ILE A 427 14.58 7.47 3.85
CA ILE A 427 15.78 8.32 3.91
C ILE A 427 15.43 9.81 3.85
N VAL A 428 14.58 10.23 2.90
CA VAL A 428 14.16 11.63 2.74
C VAL A 428 13.43 12.13 3.99
N HIS A 429 12.36 11.43 4.41
CA HIS A 429 11.60 11.74 5.62
C HIS A 429 12.52 11.83 6.86
N SER A 430 13.43 10.87 7.01
CA SER A 430 14.35 10.80 8.15
C SER A 430 15.31 11.98 8.18
N LYS A 431 15.86 12.39 7.03
CA LYS A 431 16.67 13.60 6.92
C LYS A 431 15.85 14.84 7.28
N THR A 432 14.68 15.02 6.67
CA THR A 432 13.80 16.16 6.94
C THR A 432 13.44 16.27 8.42
N LYS A 433 13.06 15.17 9.08
CA LYS A 433 12.79 15.17 10.53
C LYS A 433 14.01 15.40 11.41
N LEU A 434 15.22 14.99 10.99
CA LEU A 434 16.45 15.35 11.71
C LEU A 434 16.81 16.84 11.57
N PHE A 435 16.56 17.45 10.41
CA PHE A 435 16.80 18.89 10.20
C PHE A 435 15.71 19.79 10.82
N GLN A 436 14.46 19.33 10.89
CA GLN A 436 13.35 20.04 11.54
C GLN A 436 13.39 19.97 13.08
N ALA A 437 14.11 19.01 13.67
CA ALA A 437 14.14 18.81 15.12
C ALA A 437 14.90 19.95 15.84
N LYS A 438 14.21 20.67 16.73
CA LYS A 438 14.75 21.82 17.46
C LYS A 438 15.38 21.41 18.80
N TYR A 439 14.92 20.30 19.39
CA TYR A 439 15.36 19.86 20.71
C TYR A 439 16.11 18.51 20.66
N ILE A 440 17.07 18.31 21.56
CA ILE A 440 17.85 17.06 21.67
C ILE A 440 16.96 15.84 21.97
N SER A 441 15.87 16.04 22.72
CA SER A 441 14.83 15.04 22.96
C SER A 441 14.15 14.57 21.67
N GLU A 442 13.85 15.49 20.75
CA GLU A 442 13.29 15.19 19.43
C GLU A 442 14.32 14.46 18.56
N ILE A 443 15.55 14.98 18.49
CA ILE A 443 16.66 14.35 17.75
C ILE A 443 16.86 12.89 18.21
N LEU A 444 16.86 12.63 19.52
CA LEU A 444 16.94 11.28 20.08
C LEU A 444 15.76 10.40 19.69
N ARG A 445 14.53 10.93 19.70
CA ARG A 445 13.32 10.21 19.26
C ARG A 445 13.38 9.87 17.76
N VAL A 446 13.82 10.82 16.94
CA VAL A 446 13.99 10.63 15.49
C VAL A 446 15.05 9.56 15.21
N TYR A 447 16.21 9.56 15.88
CA TYR A 447 17.20 8.49 15.71
C TYR A 447 16.65 7.09 16.03
N SER A 448 15.86 6.94 17.10
CA SER A 448 15.23 5.66 17.44
C SER A 448 14.19 5.23 16.37
N LEU A 449 13.41 6.18 15.85
CA LEU A 449 12.43 5.94 14.79
C LEU A 449 13.10 5.55 13.46
N ILE A 450 14.22 6.18 13.10
CA ILE A 450 15.03 5.82 11.93
C ILE A 450 15.51 4.38 12.05
N LEU A 451 16.13 4.02 13.18
CA LEU A 451 16.63 2.67 13.40
C LEU A 451 15.50 1.63 13.32
N TYR A 452 14.33 1.93 13.90
CA TYR A 452 13.15 1.07 13.80
C TYR A 452 12.71 0.85 12.35
N ARG A 453 12.55 1.92 11.56
CA ARG A 453 12.13 1.85 10.15
C ARG A 453 13.13 1.07 9.28
N LEU A 454 14.43 1.34 9.42
CA LEU A 454 15.48 0.61 8.70
C LEU A 454 15.49 -0.89 9.11
N SER A 455 15.31 -1.19 10.40
CA SER A 455 15.22 -2.57 10.90
C SER A 455 13.97 -3.29 10.39
N TYR A 456 12.83 -2.60 10.30
CA TYR A 456 11.58 -3.14 9.79
C TYR A 456 11.66 -3.44 8.29
N LEU A 457 12.17 -2.51 7.47
CA LEU A 457 12.42 -2.76 6.05
C LEU A 457 13.39 -3.94 5.83
N ALA A 458 14.48 -4.00 6.60
CA ALA A 458 15.41 -5.14 6.56
C ALA A 458 14.75 -6.46 6.97
N HIS A 459 13.86 -6.46 7.97
CA HIS A 459 13.07 -7.64 8.36
C HIS A 459 12.12 -8.09 7.25
N VAL A 460 11.38 -7.14 6.64
CA VAL A 460 10.44 -7.44 5.55
C VAL A 460 11.18 -8.07 4.37
N TRP A 461 12.29 -7.48 3.94
CA TRP A 461 13.04 -7.92 2.77
C TRP A 461 13.87 -9.20 3.00
N LEU A 462 14.58 -9.28 4.12
CA LEU A 462 15.60 -10.31 4.41
C LEU A 462 15.17 -11.31 5.51
N GLY A 463 13.89 -11.31 5.90
CA GLY A 463 13.34 -12.21 6.92
C GLY A 463 13.22 -13.66 6.45
N PHE A 464 13.79 -14.59 7.20
CA PHE A 464 13.72 -16.04 6.97
C PHE A 464 12.35 -16.57 7.40
N ARG A 465 11.40 -16.64 6.46
CA ARG A 465 10.04 -17.15 6.74
C ARG A 465 10.03 -18.68 6.84
N GLY A 466 9.54 -19.19 7.98
CA GLY A 466 9.65 -20.60 8.37
C GLY A 466 8.82 -21.62 7.58
N ASN A 467 7.90 -21.16 6.72
CA ASN A 467 7.10 -22.03 5.85
C ASN A 467 7.46 -21.78 4.38
N ASN A 468 7.97 -22.84 3.73
CA ASN A 468 8.21 -23.02 2.29
C ASN A 468 8.42 -21.76 1.42
N ASN A 469 9.69 -21.48 1.10
CA ASN A 469 10.18 -20.70 -0.05
C ASN A 469 9.70 -19.24 -0.23
N ASN A 470 8.88 -18.69 0.66
CA ASN A 470 8.36 -17.32 0.56
C ASN A 470 9.35 -16.25 1.09
N SER A 471 10.60 -16.28 0.64
CA SER A 471 11.54 -15.17 0.84
C SER A 471 11.31 -14.07 -0.20
N ILE A 472 11.17 -12.82 0.23
CA ILE A 472 11.04 -11.66 -0.67
C ILE A 472 12.36 -11.36 -1.37
N PHE A 473 13.50 -11.57 -0.69
CA PHE A 473 14.80 -11.50 -1.34
C PHE A 473 14.91 -12.54 -2.47
N ASN A 474 15.15 -12.06 -3.68
CA ASN A 474 15.53 -12.85 -4.84
C ASN A 474 16.79 -12.24 -5.46
N SER A 475 17.87 -13.03 -5.58
CA SER A 475 19.15 -12.58 -6.13
C SER A 475 19.11 -12.22 -7.61
N SER A 476 18.11 -12.69 -8.38
CA SER A 476 17.97 -12.35 -9.80
C SER A 476 17.29 -11.00 -10.06
N LEU A 477 16.72 -10.35 -9.05
CA LEU A 477 16.10 -9.03 -9.20
C LEU A 477 17.16 -7.91 -9.12
N PRO A 478 17.06 -6.86 -9.96
CA PRO A 478 17.96 -5.71 -9.91
C PRO A 478 17.79 -4.92 -8.60
N GLY A 479 18.75 -4.04 -8.31
CA GLY A 479 18.66 -3.08 -7.20
C GLY A 479 18.86 -3.65 -5.78
N ASN A 480 19.12 -4.95 -5.63
CA ASN A 480 19.48 -5.55 -4.35
C ASN A 480 20.76 -4.91 -3.76
N GLU A 481 21.75 -4.56 -4.60
CA GLU A 481 22.98 -3.90 -4.14
C GLU A 481 22.71 -2.47 -3.65
N ASP A 482 21.87 -1.74 -4.39
CA ASP A 482 21.45 -0.37 -4.05
C ASP A 482 20.67 -0.32 -2.74
N LEU A 483 19.80 -1.30 -2.47
CA LEU A 483 19.11 -1.44 -1.18
C LEU A 483 20.10 -1.64 -0.03
N PHE A 484 21.04 -2.57 -0.15
CA PHE A 484 22.07 -2.77 0.88
C PHE A 484 22.92 -1.51 1.08
N GLU A 485 23.29 -0.83 0.00
CA GLU A 485 24.11 0.37 0.02
C GLU A 485 23.35 1.56 0.64
N ALA A 486 22.06 1.74 0.31
CA ALA A 486 21.20 2.78 0.86
C ALA A 486 21.02 2.62 2.37
N LEU A 487 20.70 1.41 2.85
CA LEU A 487 20.59 1.11 4.28
C LEU A 487 21.94 1.32 5.01
N THR A 488 23.04 0.93 4.39
CA THR A 488 24.41 1.09 4.91
C THR A 488 24.81 2.57 5.00
N ARG A 489 24.62 3.35 3.93
CA ARG A 489 24.94 4.79 3.86
C ARG A 489 24.08 5.62 4.81
N MET A 490 22.78 5.33 4.89
CA MET A 490 21.88 6.03 5.83
C MET A 490 22.28 5.76 7.28
N THR A 491 22.67 4.53 7.59
CA THR A 491 23.18 4.16 8.92
C THR A 491 24.49 4.88 9.24
N PHE A 492 25.43 4.94 8.29
CA PHE A 492 26.69 5.68 8.44
C PHE A 492 26.47 7.21 8.60
N PHE A 493 25.53 7.78 7.86
CA PHE A 493 25.08 9.17 8.03
C PHE A 493 24.57 9.42 9.44
N CYS A 494 23.73 8.54 9.99
CA CYS A 494 23.25 8.65 11.38
C CYS A 494 24.39 8.56 12.40
N ILE A 495 25.34 7.63 12.25
CA ILE A 495 26.51 7.52 13.14
C ILE A 495 27.34 8.81 13.12
N THR A 496 27.55 9.39 11.94
CA THR A 496 28.29 10.64 11.73
C THR A 496 27.56 11.83 12.34
N LYS A 497 26.25 11.94 12.13
CA LYS A 497 25.43 13.00 12.71
C LYS A 497 25.35 12.90 14.24
N ILE A 498 25.23 11.69 14.81
CA ILE A 498 25.29 11.50 16.27
C ILE A 498 26.65 11.94 16.81
N LYS A 499 27.77 11.65 16.13
CA LYS A 499 29.10 12.15 16.52
C LYS A 499 29.12 13.68 16.55
N GLN A 500 28.67 14.36 15.49
CA GLN A 500 28.57 15.82 15.43
C GLN A 500 27.70 16.40 16.56
N THR A 501 26.50 15.85 16.80
CA THR A 501 25.61 16.27 17.89
C THR A 501 26.27 16.08 19.27
N THR A 502 27.01 14.99 19.45
CA THR A 502 27.71 14.68 20.70
C THR A 502 28.85 15.66 20.97
N GLU A 503 29.63 16.04 19.95
CA GLU A 503 30.71 17.02 20.03
C GLU A 503 30.19 18.43 20.31
N GLN A 504 29.09 18.85 19.68
CA GLN A 504 28.41 20.11 19.97
C GLN A 504 27.92 20.17 21.44
N LEU A 505 27.34 19.07 21.93
CA LEU A 505 26.93 18.94 23.33
C LEU A 505 28.10 18.97 24.33
N GLN A 506 29.27 18.49 23.95
CA GLN A 506 30.48 18.60 24.78
C GLN A 506 31.03 20.02 24.84
N LYS A 507 30.93 20.79 23.74
CA LYS A 507 31.37 22.20 23.69
C LYS A 507 30.48 23.11 24.54
N ASN A 508 29.17 22.87 24.55
CA ASN A 508 28.19 23.69 25.28
C ASN A 508 28.02 23.31 26.77
N ARG A 509 29.08 22.81 27.42
CA ARG A 509 29.05 22.41 28.85
C ARG A 509 29.09 23.62 29.79
N SER A 510 27.95 24.27 29.99
CA SER A 510 27.75 25.14 31.16
C SER A 510 27.50 24.30 32.42
N PHE A 511 28.03 24.75 33.57
CA PHE A 511 28.14 23.94 34.78
C PHE A 511 26.80 23.53 35.44
N HIS A 512 25.68 24.20 35.14
CA HIS A 512 24.43 24.09 35.91
C HIS A 512 23.39 23.04 35.41
N MET A 513 23.70 22.22 34.39
CA MET A 513 22.75 21.24 33.80
C MET A 513 23.32 19.82 33.67
N HIS A 514 24.21 19.42 34.59
CA HIS A 514 25.05 18.22 34.45
C HIS A 514 24.25 16.93 34.19
N ASP A 515 23.27 16.60 35.03
CA ASP A 515 22.57 15.30 35.00
C ASP A 515 21.75 15.08 33.71
N ARG A 516 21.03 16.11 33.25
CA ARG A 516 20.24 16.02 32.01
C ARG A 516 21.14 15.90 30.77
N ILE A 517 22.26 16.63 30.75
CA ILE A 517 23.24 16.55 29.67
C ILE A 517 23.93 15.16 29.67
N GLN A 518 24.26 14.62 30.85
CA GLN A 518 24.82 13.29 30.99
C GLN A 518 23.85 12.20 30.52
N LEU A 519 22.55 12.30 30.85
CA LEU A 519 21.52 11.39 30.35
C LEU A 519 21.39 11.46 28.82
N TRP A 520 21.39 12.65 28.22
CA TRP A 520 21.37 12.80 26.76
C TRP A 520 22.64 12.22 26.10
N TYR A 521 23.81 12.43 26.71
CA TYR A 521 25.07 11.86 26.24
C TYR A 521 25.05 10.32 26.24
N GLN A 522 24.55 9.71 27.33
CA GLN A 522 24.36 8.25 27.41
C GLN A 522 23.38 7.74 26.35
N ARG A 523 22.27 8.44 26.11
CA ARG A 523 21.29 8.08 25.07
C ARG A 523 21.85 8.22 23.64
N LEU A 524 22.62 9.27 23.35
CA LEU A 524 23.31 9.45 22.08
C LEU A 524 24.36 8.35 21.86
N ARG A 525 25.16 8.02 22.88
CA ARG A 525 26.10 6.90 22.84
C ARG A 525 25.39 5.58 22.57
N LYS A 526 24.28 5.29 23.25
CA LYS A 526 23.46 4.09 23.02
C LYS A 526 22.94 4.03 21.57
N ASN A 527 22.37 5.12 21.06
CA ASN A 527 21.91 5.18 19.66
C ASN A 527 23.06 4.98 18.66
N LYS A 528 24.25 5.55 18.92
CA LYS A 528 25.45 5.35 18.08
C LYS A 528 25.87 3.88 18.01
N GLU A 529 25.92 3.20 19.15
CA GLU A 529 26.26 1.77 19.20
C GLU A 529 25.15 0.91 18.55
N ASN A 530 23.87 1.23 18.75
CA ASN A 530 22.78 0.55 18.06
C ASN A 530 22.89 0.66 16.53
N PHE A 531 23.21 1.85 15.98
CA PHE A 531 23.44 2.01 14.54
C PHE A 531 24.71 1.28 14.06
N LYS A 532 25.79 1.22 14.83
CA LYS A 532 26.97 0.39 14.49
C LYS A 532 26.61 -1.10 14.43
N VAL A 533 25.82 -1.59 15.39
CA VAL A 533 25.35 -2.98 15.45
C VAL A 533 24.48 -3.30 14.23
N PHE A 534 23.55 -2.40 13.87
CA PHE A 534 22.75 -2.52 12.65
C PHE A 534 23.61 -2.48 11.38
N LEU A 535 24.59 -1.57 11.29
CA LEU A 535 25.54 -1.49 10.17
C LEU A 535 26.30 -2.81 9.98
N MET A 536 26.82 -3.38 11.07
CA MET A 536 27.56 -4.64 11.03
C MET A 536 26.66 -5.82 10.64
N THR A 537 25.42 -5.82 11.15
CA THR A 537 24.39 -6.80 10.77
C THR A 537 24.06 -6.72 9.29
N MET A 538 23.83 -5.53 8.74
CA MET A 538 23.56 -5.32 7.32
C MET A 538 24.74 -5.75 6.43
N LYS A 539 25.99 -5.51 6.86
CA LYS A 539 27.18 -6.01 6.13
C LYS A 539 27.25 -7.54 6.14
N ILE A 540 26.97 -8.20 7.27
CA ILE A 540 26.94 -9.67 7.36
C ILE A 540 25.86 -10.25 6.45
N LEU A 541 24.66 -9.65 6.44
CA LEU A 541 23.57 -10.05 5.56
C LEU A 541 23.91 -9.80 4.08
N LYS A 542 24.53 -8.66 3.73
CA LYS A 542 25.03 -8.39 2.37
C LYS A 542 25.99 -9.49 1.93
N SER A 543 26.97 -9.85 2.76
CA SER A 543 27.92 -10.93 2.45
C SER A 543 27.26 -12.29 2.26
N PHE A 544 26.22 -12.63 3.04
CA PHE A 544 25.48 -13.87 2.86
C PHE A 544 24.70 -13.89 1.55
N TYR A 545 23.84 -12.88 1.34
CA TYR A 545 22.91 -12.83 0.22
C TYR A 545 23.57 -12.55 -1.13
N MET A 546 24.69 -11.82 -1.14
CA MET A 546 25.46 -11.50 -2.36
C MET A 546 26.67 -12.42 -2.58
N GLY A 547 26.87 -13.44 -1.73
CA GLY A 547 28.01 -14.36 -1.83
C GLY A 547 29.39 -13.71 -1.61
N GLN A 548 29.45 -12.51 -1.02
CA GLN A 548 30.71 -11.79 -0.79
C GLN A 548 31.47 -12.36 0.43
N ARG A 549 32.80 -12.32 0.39
CA ARG A 549 33.65 -12.80 1.50
C ARG A 549 33.56 -11.88 2.74
N LEU A 550 33.53 -12.46 3.94
CA LEU A 550 33.51 -11.74 5.22
C LEU A 550 34.91 -11.23 5.63
N SER A 551 35.47 -10.29 4.86
CA SER A 551 36.80 -9.70 5.09
C SER A 551 36.86 -8.60 6.15
N PHE A 552 35.73 -8.19 6.73
CA PHE A 552 35.64 -7.05 7.67
C PHE A 552 35.37 -7.45 9.12
N LEU A 553 35.30 -8.75 9.44
CA LEU A 553 34.95 -9.26 10.79
C LEU A 553 36.15 -9.53 11.71
N HIS A 554 37.38 -9.16 11.32
CA HIS A 554 38.59 -9.72 11.95
C HIS A 554 38.75 -9.42 13.45
N ASP A 555 38.23 -8.28 13.96
CA ASP A 555 38.37 -7.89 15.37
C ASP A 555 37.03 -7.41 15.99
N LEU A 556 36.07 -8.33 16.18
CA LEU A 556 34.83 -8.02 16.90
C LEU A 556 34.95 -8.34 18.40
N GLU A 557 34.72 -7.32 19.24
CA GLU A 557 34.58 -7.50 20.68
C GLU A 557 33.43 -8.47 21.05
N LEU A 558 33.59 -9.24 22.14
CA LEU A 558 32.56 -10.16 22.65
C LEU A 558 31.20 -9.49 22.89
N ASN A 559 31.18 -8.24 23.36
CA ASN A 559 29.95 -7.46 23.58
C ASN A 559 29.27 -7.07 22.26
N ALA A 560 30.05 -6.84 21.20
CA ALA A 560 29.54 -6.55 19.86
C ALA A 560 28.95 -7.82 19.21
N ILE A 561 29.59 -8.99 19.40
CA ILE A 561 29.08 -10.30 18.93
C ILE A 561 27.67 -10.57 19.46
N GLU A 562 27.45 -10.37 20.77
CA GLU A 562 26.16 -10.61 21.40
C GLU A 562 25.08 -9.64 20.92
N SER A 563 25.45 -8.38 20.70
CA SER A 563 24.57 -7.33 20.18
C SER A 563 24.21 -7.53 18.71
N VAL A 564 25.17 -7.90 17.86
CA VAL A 564 24.96 -8.26 16.44
C VAL A 564 24.08 -9.50 16.34
N SER A 565 24.28 -10.50 17.19
CA SER A 565 23.42 -11.69 17.23
C SER A 565 21.98 -11.35 17.66
N ASN A 566 21.79 -10.41 18.60
CA ASN A 566 20.46 -9.90 18.94
C ASN A 566 19.81 -9.16 17.78
N CYS A 567 20.55 -8.31 17.06
CA CYS A 567 20.06 -7.57 15.91
C CYS A 567 19.71 -8.49 14.72
N LEU A 568 20.54 -9.50 14.46
CA LEU A 568 20.23 -10.57 13.50
C LEU A 568 18.93 -11.27 13.88
N ILE A 569 18.81 -11.79 15.10
CA ILE A 569 17.59 -12.48 15.55
C ILE A 569 16.37 -11.55 15.50
N HIS A 570 16.49 -10.27 15.80
CA HIS A 570 15.40 -9.29 15.68
C HIS A 570 14.96 -9.06 14.23
N ILE A 571 15.90 -9.01 13.28
CA ILE A 571 15.59 -8.94 11.83
C ILE A 571 14.96 -10.24 11.33
N GLN A 572 15.21 -11.38 12.00
CA GLN A 572 14.74 -12.69 11.55
C GLN A 572 13.46 -13.18 12.25
N ASN A 573 13.22 -12.79 13.51
CA ASN A 573 12.06 -13.17 14.31
C ASN A 573 11.19 -11.95 14.62
N SER A 574 10.12 -11.74 13.84
CA SER A 574 9.16 -10.66 14.11
C SER A 574 8.10 -11.05 15.15
N SER A 575 8.42 -10.81 16.42
CA SER A 575 7.39 -10.43 17.40
C SER A 575 6.84 -9.01 17.13
N LEU A 576 7.42 -8.27 16.18
CA LEU A 576 6.96 -6.95 15.71
C LEU A 576 5.63 -6.97 14.93
N CYS A 577 5.15 -8.15 14.53
CA CYS A 577 3.81 -8.31 13.98
C CYS A 577 2.82 -8.52 15.13
N GLU A 578 2.48 -7.44 15.85
CA GLU A 578 1.65 -7.47 17.07
C GLU A 578 0.20 -7.98 16.87
N ASN A 579 -0.23 -8.23 15.63
CA ASN A 579 -1.58 -8.69 15.31
C ASN A 579 -1.63 -10.19 14.97
N ARG A 580 -2.47 -10.91 15.75
CA ARG A 580 -3.04 -12.25 15.53
C ARG A 580 -2.13 -13.47 15.81
N SER A 581 -2.40 -14.09 16.96
CA SER A 581 -2.52 -15.55 17.21
C SER A 581 -1.40 -16.53 16.84
N CYS A 582 -0.28 -16.12 16.25
CA CYS A 582 0.85 -17.00 15.92
C CYS A 582 1.77 -17.36 17.11
N PHE A 583 1.21 -17.46 18.33
CA PHE A 583 1.92 -18.05 19.49
C PHE A 583 2.15 -19.55 19.34
N GLY A 584 1.55 -20.18 18.33
CA GLY A 584 1.85 -21.51 17.84
C GLY A 584 2.87 -21.55 16.70
N PHE A 585 3.98 -20.80 16.77
CA PHE A 585 5.18 -21.19 16.01
C PHE A 585 5.67 -22.53 16.59
N GLN A 586 5.15 -23.63 16.05
CA GLN A 586 5.93 -24.87 16.02
C GLN A 586 7.30 -24.49 15.45
N ARG A 587 8.38 -24.91 16.14
CA ARG A 587 9.77 -24.65 15.70
C ARG A 587 10.11 -25.52 14.50
N SER A 588 9.40 -25.32 13.39
CA SER A 588 9.68 -25.94 12.11
C SER A 588 11.08 -25.53 11.63
N GLU A 589 11.72 -26.42 10.88
CA GLU A 589 13.05 -26.18 10.34
C GLU A 589 13.06 -25.00 9.36
N ASN A 590 13.54 -23.87 9.83
CA ASN A 590 13.86 -22.75 8.96
C ASN A 590 15.13 -23.05 8.15
N LYS A 591 14.96 -23.74 7.02
CA LYS A 591 16.05 -24.18 6.13
C LYS A 591 16.97 -23.02 5.70
N VAL A 592 16.41 -21.83 5.49
CA VAL A 592 17.21 -20.65 5.07
C VAL A 592 18.06 -20.13 6.22
N PHE A 593 17.49 -20.01 7.43
CA PHE A 593 18.26 -19.66 8.64
C PHE A 593 19.34 -20.70 8.96
N ASN A 594 19.02 -22.00 8.82
CA ASN A 594 20.00 -23.07 9.00
C ASN A 594 21.14 -23.01 7.97
N ASN A 595 20.84 -22.65 6.72
CA ASN A 595 21.87 -22.41 5.69
C ASN A 595 22.72 -21.16 6.01
N PHE A 596 22.13 -20.09 6.54
CA PHE A 596 22.86 -18.92 7.04
C PHE A 596 23.81 -19.26 8.19
N LEU A 597 23.36 -20.05 9.18
CA LEU A 597 24.21 -20.52 10.28
C LEU A 597 25.35 -21.42 9.78
N LYS A 598 25.07 -22.36 8.85
CA LYS A 598 26.09 -23.19 8.20
C LYS A 598 27.10 -22.34 7.42
N TRP A 599 26.64 -21.31 6.72
CA TRP A 599 27.49 -20.38 5.98
C TRP A 599 28.44 -19.62 6.92
N LEU A 600 27.92 -19.00 7.99
CA LEU A 600 28.74 -18.30 9.00
C LEU A 600 29.86 -19.19 9.54
N VAL A 601 29.54 -20.42 9.94
CA VAL A 601 30.53 -21.39 10.43
C VAL A 601 31.54 -21.79 9.35
N SER A 602 31.08 -21.94 8.09
CA SER A 602 31.94 -22.33 6.97
C SER A 602 32.98 -21.28 6.57
N THR A 603 32.79 -20.02 6.96
CA THR A 603 33.70 -18.90 6.61
C THR A 603 35.05 -18.94 7.33
N GLN A 604 35.20 -19.82 8.34
CA GLN A 604 36.42 -19.95 9.17
C GLN A 604 36.85 -18.67 9.91
N ASN A 605 36.04 -17.61 9.93
CA ASN A 605 36.34 -16.38 10.62
C ASN A 605 36.10 -16.52 12.13
N HIS A 606 37.09 -16.15 12.95
CA HIS A 606 37.05 -16.25 14.42
C HIS A 606 35.83 -15.57 15.06
N SER A 607 35.33 -14.48 14.46
CA SER A 607 34.16 -13.73 14.95
C SER A 607 32.83 -14.30 14.46
N ALA A 608 32.80 -14.98 13.31
CA ALA A 608 31.57 -15.50 12.72
C ALA A 608 31.00 -16.72 13.45
N VAL A 609 31.87 -17.61 13.96
CA VAL A 609 31.45 -18.81 14.71
C VAL A 609 30.74 -18.46 16.03
N PRO A 610 31.24 -17.54 16.88
CA PRO A 610 30.50 -17.04 18.04
C PRO A 610 29.14 -16.41 17.71
N ILE A 611 29.04 -15.65 16.61
CA ILE A 611 27.76 -15.07 16.15
C ILE A 611 26.77 -16.19 15.81
N ALA A 612 27.20 -17.20 15.05
CA ALA A 612 26.37 -18.35 14.70
C ALA A 612 25.89 -19.11 15.95
N LYS A 613 26.78 -19.35 16.92
CA LYS A 613 26.44 -19.97 18.21
C LYS A 613 25.40 -19.17 19.01
N SER A 614 25.59 -17.85 19.14
CA SER A 614 24.65 -16.99 19.87
C SER A 614 23.28 -16.94 19.18
N CYS A 615 23.26 -16.85 17.84
CA CYS A 615 22.03 -16.93 17.04
C CYS A 615 21.30 -18.28 17.20
N LEU A 616 22.01 -19.41 17.08
CA LEU A 616 21.45 -20.76 17.26
C LEU A 616 20.78 -20.91 18.64
N ARG A 617 21.50 -20.53 19.71
CA ARG A 617 21.03 -20.58 21.10
C ARG A 617 19.79 -19.72 21.34
N LYS A 618 19.70 -18.56 20.68
CA LYS A 618 18.56 -17.63 20.81
C LYS A 618 17.33 -18.09 20.03
N TYR A 619 17.53 -18.62 18.82
CA TYR A 619 16.44 -19.04 17.94
C TYR A 619 15.79 -20.35 18.39
N TYR A 620 16.59 -21.39 18.63
CA TYR A 620 16.09 -22.73 18.98
C TYR A 620 15.96 -22.98 20.49
N GLY A 621 16.53 -22.09 21.32
CA GLY A 621 16.58 -22.26 22.77
C GLY A 621 17.53 -23.37 23.20
N LYS A 622 17.34 -23.91 24.42
CA LYS A 622 18.10 -25.06 24.94
C LYS A 622 17.61 -26.42 24.39
N ASN A 623 17.27 -26.53 23.10
CA ASN A 623 16.80 -27.80 22.54
C ASN A 623 17.98 -28.63 21.97
N PRO A 624 18.44 -29.71 22.64
CA PRO A 624 19.68 -30.40 22.29
C PRO A 624 19.61 -31.19 20.98
N ALA A 625 18.41 -31.51 20.47
CA ALA A 625 18.25 -32.27 19.22
C ALA A 625 18.91 -31.59 18.01
N PHE A 626 18.82 -30.24 17.92
CA PHE A 626 19.37 -29.48 16.80
C PHE A 626 20.90 -29.33 16.81
N GLU A 627 21.58 -29.53 17.95
CA GLU A 627 23.05 -29.56 17.97
C GLU A 627 23.56 -30.76 17.15
N PHE A 628 22.86 -31.90 17.18
CA PHE A 628 23.29 -33.13 16.51
C PHE A 628 23.10 -33.11 14.98
N GLU A 629 22.01 -32.55 14.45
CA GLU A 629 21.78 -32.54 12.99
C GLU A 629 22.68 -31.55 12.22
N LEU A 630 23.04 -30.42 12.84
CA LEU A 630 24.02 -29.48 12.31
C LEU A 630 25.43 -30.10 12.22
N ILE A 631 25.77 -30.97 13.18
CA ILE A 631 26.99 -31.77 13.16
C ILE A 631 26.90 -32.81 12.03
N ASN A 632 25.88 -33.69 12.07
CA ASN A 632 25.77 -34.84 11.16
C ASN A 632 25.72 -34.46 9.68
N ASN A 633 25.08 -33.34 9.32
CA ASN A 633 24.98 -32.85 7.94
C ASN A 633 26.17 -31.97 7.46
N SER A 634 27.29 -31.97 8.18
CA SER A 634 28.52 -31.29 7.75
C SER A 634 29.61 -32.33 7.43
N GLY A 635 30.42 -32.13 6.38
CA GLY A 635 31.44 -33.10 6.00
C GLY A 635 32.47 -33.35 7.12
N PRO A 636 33.17 -34.50 7.16
CA PRO A 636 33.90 -34.97 8.35
C PRO A 636 34.98 -34.02 8.90
N LYS A 637 35.60 -33.18 8.05
CA LYS A 637 36.50 -32.11 8.50
C LYS A 637 35.78 -30.93 9.18
N ARG A 638 34.55 -30.60 8.75
CA ARG A 638 33.68 -29.59 9.38
C ARG A 638 33.02 -30.12 10.65
N GLN A 639 32.63 -31.40 10.69
CA GLN A 639 32.17 -32.09 11.90
C GLN A 639 33.16 -31.93 13.07
N ARG A 640 34.44 -32.23 12.84
CA ARG A 640 35.48 -32.06 13.88
C ARG A 640 35.59 -30.62 14.36
N SER A 641 35.67 -29.64 13.44
CA SER A 641 35.71 -28.22 13.81
C SER A 641 34.50 -27.78 14.67
N ILE A 642 33.28 -28.23 14.33
CA ILE A 642 32.06 -27.92 15.09
C ILE A 642 32.08 -28.63 16.46
N LEU A 643 32.41 -29.93 16.49
CA LEU A 643 32.49 -30.74 17.71
C LEU A 643 33.55 -30.23 18.68
N ASP A 644 34.73 -29.84 18.20
CA ASP A 644 35.81 -29.32 19.03
C ASP A 644 35.46 -27.93 19.56
N CYS A 645 34.78 -27.09 18.75
CA CYS A 645 34.26 -25.80 19.22
C CYS A 645 33.14 -25.95 20.27
N ILE A 646 32.35 -27.03 20.23
CA ILE A 646 31.34 -27.36 21.27
C ILE A 646 32.00 -27.97 22.51
N ARG A 647 33.05 -28.79 22.35
CA ARG A 647 33.84 -29.39 23.45
C ARG A 647 34.60 -28.34 24.26
N GLU A 648 35.22 -27.35 23.62
CA GLU A 648 35.90 -26.25 24.33
C GLU A 648 34.92 -25.38 25.14
N GLU A 649 33.67 -25.24 24.71
CA GLU A 649 32.64 -24.54 25.48
C GLU A 649 32.20 -25.32 26.73
N ARG A 650 32.18 -26.67 26.66
CA ARG A 650 31.98 -27.52 27.84
C ARG A 650 33.18 -27.44 28.79
N LYS A 651 34.43 -27.51 28.28
CA LYS A 651 35.65 -27.36 29.10
C LYS A 651 35.72 -25.99 29.79
N THR A 652 35.37 -24.91 29.12
CA THR A 652 35.41 -23.55 29.70
C THR A 652 34.29 -23.30 30.72
N LYS A 653 33.12 -23.92 30.58
CA LYS A 653 32.10 -23.95 31.66
C LYS A 653 32.57 -24.74 32.87
N ILE A 654 33.08 -25.95 32.68
CA ILE A 654 33.59 -26.80 33.78
C ILE A 654 34.76 -26.11 34.51
N ARG A 655 35.66 -25.43 33.79
CA ARG A 655 36.74 -24.64 34.40
C ARG A 655 36.28 -23.38 35.13
N LYS A 656 35.09 -22.84 34.82
CA LYS A 656 34.51 -21.69 35.54
C LYS A 656 33.67 -22.11 36.76
N THR A 657 33.01 -23.26 36.73
CA THR A 657 32.36 -23.83 37.93
C THR A 657 33.40 -24.30 38.95
N ASN A 658 34.44 -25.01 38.51
CA ASN A 658 35.40 -25.63 39.44
C ASN A 658 36.41 -24.63 40.04
N LYS A 659 36.53 -23.40 39.51
CA LYS A 659 37.32 -22.32 40.12
C LYS A 659 36.53 -21.46 41.12
N GLY A 660 35.22 -21.68 41.27
CA GLY A 660 34.37 -20.97 42.23
C GLY A 660 34.10 -21.72 43.54
N GLN A 661 34.70 -22.90 43.75
CA GLN A 661 34.46 -23.76 44.93
C GLN A 661 35.71 -24.07 45.77
N TYR A 662 36.82 -23.37 45.52
CA TYR A 662 38.06 -23.51 46.31
C TYR A 662 38.66 -22.13 46.64
N TYR A 663 37.84 -21.23 47.20
CA TYR A 663 38.28 -20.06 48.00
C TYR A 663 37.10 -19.57 48.87
N THR A 664 36.87 -20.28 49.96
CA THR A 664 36.20 -19.84 51.20
C THR A 664 36.89 -20.56 52.34
#